data_AF-A0A7X9AX52-F1
#
_entry.id   AF-A0A7X9AX52-F1
#
_cell.length_a   1.000
_cell.length_b   1.000
_cell.length_c   1.000
_cell.angle_alpha   90.00
_cell.angle_beta   90.00
_cell.angle_gamma   90.00
#
_symmetry.space_group_name_H-M   'P 1'
#
loop_
_entity.id
_entity.type
_entity.pdbx_description
1 polymer ?
#
loop_
_entity_poly.entity_id
_entity_poly.type
_entity_poly.pdbx_seq_one_letter_code
_entity_poly.pdbx_strand_id
1 'polypeptide(L)'
;MTMYKRMTSLFCAALTVALLYADGIFTVPADANAGTRIEIDGNIDGDGEWGNAVRLTNFQLETKTGFANEQTTAWLTHDNNTLYIGIRMGATVLLQASNRDAKFLAEIMPGDKSRKVWEDDSVEVRLRPPWVQKLDKTSQFWMIVNANAATDSIAPKGMDRDWPSKGRIAAGKGEGFWAVEMAFPLNTFFKNGFSAKDLEGWTMNFLRFEKNLNEISSFANISGKDHYNTAYYATMTLASDNALPAIRMVDVSNGAALQPVQLEYMAARRLAGWYWGVTETVAQPKKRNESSKQAIFEVGKNSCPVQVTYEDKGHYNWYFYFMHSEAGKSICWFRTPNYPASSDIGPVSLQWRNPGDIRQICFNHKVLPPLANDTMKLLPHLGENILSVKTDGGSASSSIALKTQTASGMALPLMTWQYMDDDNGKWLPANVTAEPPSGWLTVAAPGTAAKNREFRTVLYDHVTSITWFGESQDISINADGTVAFFWEPNRSLIPWNKTDQSVELTLLLPEWLTVTGASSREVNGETTPYRINQKPLTNLYQIQQGKPVRNQKDGVTYNTVTISSDRLGEAFPDWDKEEISVYLRTRCLIGLQASADAAGKSGQIGYYVTVNARPEIARFRGVRGISALNGLQPKKARFTMYLNQFTNCGSTPMLKAALRTAQAAGTTEVFVDNTQVPVAPFNLGQSYFFHMRGGFGPMEANMTPAFAKMPWLRGWNSYANLVALNRLPEAWEYLDQEFDRLKKRSPYTTNLLLDYEFPPFKHYSDVSEATLKVFAEIYGITETPLNQVVIEQKYLEQWVDFRCKELAVSARKLRELAERHNLEFSIYGTPSPRWKKRYSIDWADIAHEGGLSHIYFGGVWDYHENEIAMKLAKDSNTAVLTSVHVCSTDNTGWSRGIIMRRFILARGGGVLLWYEKGFDGEMYQEIAAVTRLAAEYETFFQEGKAQAFGVRNGVLTYSAENTTPEEIQRVILGNVEPNIPGLIVYEHDGKFLAIAMNDTDKPYQARLALKKTAGIFRDAESDEEYSADKELTISIPRFSYRAFTGTLGN
;
A
#
# COMPACT_ATOMS: atom_id res chain seq x y z
N MET A 1 -28.84 18.79 36.07
CA MET A 1 -28.74 17.85 34.92
C MET A 1 -27.70 18.28 33.87
N THR A 2 -27.68 19.54 33.43
CA THR A 2 -26.74 20.07 32.42
C THR A 2 -25.28 20.16 32.89
N MET A 3 -25.06 20.48 34.18
CA MET A 3 -23.73 20.53 34.78
C MET A 3 -23.13 19.12 35.02
N TYR A 4 -23.99 18.15 35.36
CA TYR A 4 -23.60 16.74 35.46
C TYR A 4 -23.17 16.21 34.09
N LYS A 5 -23.95 16.47 33.02
CA LYS A 5 -23.55 16.14 31.64
C LYS A 5 -22.22 16.77 31.22
N ARG A 6 -21.96 18.04 31.57
CA ARG A 6 -20.69 18.72 31.25
C ARG A 6 -19.48 18.19 32.04
N MET A 7 -19.64 17.86 33.32
CA MET A 7 -18.57 17.24 34.11
C MET A 7 -18.26 15.81 33.67
N THR A 8 -19.27 15.00 33.32
CA THR A 8 -19.05 13.67 32.74
C THR A 8 -18.29 13.78 31.41
N SER A 9 -18.59 14.78 30.59
CA SER A 9 -17.92 15.00 29.29
C SER A 9 -16.43 15.36 29.43
N LEU A 10 -16.07 16.24 30.39
CA LEU A 10 -14.68 16.67 30.62
C LEU A 10 -13.81 15.59 31.29
N PHE A 11 -14.39 14.81 32.22
CA PHE A 11 -13.69 13.69 32.85
C PHE A 11 -13.50 12.50 31.89
N CYS A 12 -14.45 12.24 31.00
CA CYS A 12 -14.29 11.26 29.93
C CYS A 12 -13.14 11.62 28.99
N ALA A 13 -12.95 12.90 28.64
CA ALA A 13 -11.91 13.31 27.70
C ALA A 13 -10.48 12.98 28.17
N ALA A 14 -10.16 13.17 29.46
CA ALA A 14 -8.81 12.90 30.00
C ALA A 14 -8.53 11.39 30.15
N LEU A 15 -9.53 10.59 30.56
CA LEU A 15 -9.40 9.12 30.64
C LEU A 15 -9.29 8.48 29.25
N THR A 16 -9.93 9.08 28.24
CA THR A 16 -9.87 8.64 26.85
C THR A 16 -8.44 8.70 26.32
N VAL A 17 -7.63 9.71 26.69
CA VAL A 17 -6.24 9.85 26.21
C VAL A 17 -5.34 8.69 26.67
N ALA A 18 -5.48 8.19 27.89
CA ALA A 18 -4.70 7.04 28.37
C ALA A 18 -5.20 5.71 27.76
N LEU A 19 -6.51 5.58 27.55
CA LEU A 19 -7.14 4.40 26.92
C LEU A 19 -6.84 4.30 25.41
N LEU A 20 -6.44 5.39 24.76
CA LEU A 20 -6.08 5.44 23.34
C LEU A 20 -4.74 4.76 23.03
N TYR A 21 -3.87 4.55 24.02
CA TYR A 21 -2.54 3.96 23.81
C TYR A 21 -2.42 2.48 24.20
N ALA A 22 -3.40 1.90 24.90
CA ALA A 22 -3.37 0.50 25.27
C ALA A 22 -4.05 -0.36 24.18
N ASP A 23 -3.33 -1.31 23.59
CA ASP A 23 -3.86 -2.24 22.57
C ASP A 23 -4.83 -3.30 23.14
N GLY A 24 -5.20 -3.22 24.41
CA GLY A 24 -6.17 -4.11 25.08
C GLY A 24 -6.08 -3.97 26.59
N ILE A 25 -7.18 -4.18 27.30
CA ILE A 25 -7.24 -4.18 28.77
C ILE A 25 -8.18 -5.30 29.19
N PHE A 26 -7.82 -6.13 30.15
CA PHE A 26 -8.80 -7.04 30.74
C PHE A 26 -8.41 -7.40 32.18
N THR A 27 -9.44 -7.58 33.00
CA THR A 27 -9.31 -8.06 34.36
C THR A 27 -9.73 -9.52 34.40
N VAL A 28 -8.85 -10.37 34.91
CA VAL A 28 -9.08 -11.79 35.15
C VAL A 28 -9.61 -11.94 36.57
N PRO A 29 -10.87 -12.35 36.79
CA PRO A 29 -11.41 -12.53 38.13
C PRO A 29 -10.84 -13.80 38.78
N ALA A 30 -10.68 -13.75 40.11
CA ALA A 30 -10.27 -14.90 40.88
C ALA A 30 -11.41 -15.93 40.95
N ASP A 31 -11.13 -17.21 40.70
CA ASP A 31 -12.06 -18.31 40.93
C ASP A 31 -11.50 -19.24 42.01
N ALA A 32 -12.03 -19.12 43.23
CA ALA A 32 -11.58 -19.91 44.37
C ALA A 32 -11.75 -21.42 44.18
N ASN A 33 -12.60 -21.86 43.23
CA ASN A 33 -12.81 -23.27 42.90
C ASN A 33 -12.02 -23.71 41.66
N ALA A 34 -11.21 -22.84 41.04
CA ALA A 34 -10.45 -23.20 39.83
C ALA A 34 -9.58 -24.44 40.05
N GLY A 35 -8.82 -24.48 41.15
CA GLY A 35 -7.89 -25.58 41.44
C GLY A 35 -8.53 -26.95 41.74
N THR A 36 -9.86 -27.01 41.92
CA THR A 36 -10.60 -28.27 42.06
C THR A 36 -11.44 -28.61 40.83
N ARG A 37 -11.63 -27.65 39.90
CA ARG A 37 -12.47 -27.81 38.71
C ARG A 37 -11.67 -28.01 37.44
N ILE A 38 -10.57 -27.28 37.25
CA ILE A 38 -9.78 -27.30 36.01
C ILE A 38 -8.77 -28.45 36.09
N GLU A 39 -8.94 -29.42 35.21
CA GLU A 39 -7.93 -30.45 34.96
C GLU A 39 -6.93 -29.92 33.92
N ILE A 40 -5.68 -30.38 33.98
CA ILE A 40 -4.65 -29.99 32.98
C ILE A 40 -4.35 -31.24 32.16
N ASP A 41 -5.22 -31.53 31.20
CA ASP A 41 -5.20 -32.76 30.40
C ASP A 41 -5.07 -32.49 28.89
N GLY A 42 -5.17 -31.23 28.47
CA GLY A 42 -5.09 -30.82 27.08
C GLY A 42 -6.43 -30.88 26.33
N ASN A 43 -7.55 -31.06 27.03
CA ASN A 43 -8.89 -31.16 26.48
C ASN A 43 -9.84 -30.12 27.09
N ILE A 44 -9.85 -28.93 26.49
CA ILE A 44 -10.62 -27.79 27.00
C ILE A 44 -12.12 -27.93 26.74
N ASP A 45 -12.91 -28.07 27.82
CA ASP A 45 -14.35 -27.75 27.81
C ASP A 45 -14.58 -26.29 28.24
N GLY A 46 -14.77 -25.43 27.23
CA GLY A 46 -14.96 -24.00 27.41
C GLY A 46 -16.19 -23.63 28.25
N ASP A 47 -17.26 -24.41 28.20
CA ASP A 47 -18.51 -24.17 28.94
C ASP A 47 -18.61 -24.96 30.25
N GLY A 48 -17.82 -26.02 30.40
CA GLY A 48 -17.62 -26.79 31.61
C GLY A 48 -16.60 -26.16 32.56
N GLU A 49 -15.41 -26.75 32.65
CA GLU A 49 -14.40 -26.37 33.65
C GLU A 49 -13.83 -24.95 33.48
N TRP A 50 -13.93 -24.38 32.27
CA TRP A 50 -13.50 -23.01 31.96
C TRP A 50 -14.66 -21.99 31.97
N GLY A 51 -15.86 -22.38 32.42
CA GLY A 51 -17.06 -21.54 32.35
C GLY A 51 -16.99 -20.20 33.11
N ASN A 52 -16.13 -20.10 34.14
CA ASN A 52 -15.90 -18.87 34.92
C ASN A 52 -14.68 -18.05 34.46
N ALA A 53 -13.96 -18.49 33.43
CA ALA A 53 -12.75 -17.83 32.97
C ALA A 53 -13.07 -16.66 32.01
N VAL A 54 -12.18 -15.67 31.98
CA VAL A 54 -12.17 -14.69 30.88
C VAL A 54 -11.84 -15.43 29.60
N ARG A 55 -12.65 -15.25 28.56
CA ARG A 55 -12.41 -15.83 27.24
C ARG A 55 -11.97 -14.73 26.29
N LEU A 56 -10.76 -14.86 25.76
CA LEU A 56 -10.18 -14.02 24.72
C LEU A 56 -10.23 -14.76 23.38
N THR A 57 -10.62 -14.06 22.32
CA THR A 57 -10.67 -14.60 20.95
C THR A 57 -10.36 -13.49 19.96
N ASN A 58 -10.61 -13.72 18.67
CA ASN A 58 -10.43 -12.75 17.58
C ASN A 58 -8.96 -12.38 17.38
N PHE A 59 -8.11 -13.40 17.33
CA PHE A 59 -6.68 -13.23 17.05
C PHE A 59 -6.52 -12.64 15.66
N GLN A 60 -5.53 -11.76 15.52
CA GLN A 60 -5.31 -10.93 14.34
C GLN A 60 -4.04 -11.36 13.64
N LEU A 61 -4.03 -11.30 12.31
CA LEU A 61 -2.81 -11.54 11.54
C LEU A 61 -1.76 -10.46 11.87
N GLU A 62 -0.50 -10.87 11.95
CA GLU A 62 0.64 -9.95 12.08
C GLU A 62 0.73 -8.97 10.90
N THR A 63 0.11 -9.27 9.76
CA THR A 63 0.08 -8.36 8.60
C THR A 63 -0.97 -7.26 8.69
N LYS A 64 -1.81 -7.21 9.73
CA LYS A 64 -2.93 -6.24 9.90
C LYS A 64 -4.02 -6.31 8.83
N THR A 65 -4.07 -7.37 8.04
CA THR A 65 -5.08 -7.51 6.98
C THR A 65 -6.44 -7.97 7.49
N GLY A 66 -6.53 -8.45 8.73
CA GLY A 66 -7.77 -9.00 9.29
C GLY A 66 -7.54 -9.83 10.56
N PHE A 67 -8.59 -10.54 10.96
CA PHE A 67 -8.50 -11.67 11.88
C PHE A 67 -7.75 -12.84 11.23
N ALA A 68 -7.10 -13.68 12.04
CA ALA A 68 -6.49 -14.94 11.62
C ALA A 68 -7.50 -15.84 10.91
N ASN A 69 -7.05 -16.62 9.94
CA ASN A 69 -7.94 -17.56 9.26
C ASN A 69 -8.31 -18.69 10.21
N GLU A 70 -7.34 -19.16 10.99
CA GLU A 70 -7.57 -20.14 12.02
C GLU A 70 -7.57 -19.49 13.40
N GLN A 71 -8.78 -19.29 13.93
CA GLN A 71 -8.97 -18.59 15.18
C GLN A 71 -8.41 -19.35 16.39
N THR A 72 -7.88 -18.58 17.31
CA THR A 72 -7.40 -19.02 18.62
C THR A 72 -8.32 -18.46 19.69
N THR A 73 -8.74 -19.32 20.61
CA THR A 73 -9.44 -18.92 21.83
C THR A 73 -8.55 -19.19 23.03
N ALA A 74 -8.38 -18.22 23.91
CA ALA A 74 -7.68 -18.37 25.18
C ALA A 74 -8.65 -18.15 26.36
N TRP A 75 -8.51 -18.94 27.41
CA TRP A 75 -9.21 -18.80 28.67
C TRP A 75 -8.21 -18.52 29.79
N LEU A 76 -8.55 -17.55 30.63
CA LEU A 76 -7.71 -17.16 31.77
C LEU A 76 -8.56 -17.08 33.03
N THR A 77 -8.06 -17.70 34.09
CA THR A 77 -8.55 -17.53 35.46
C THR A 77 -7.39 -17.77 36.43
N HIS A 78 -7.59 -17.46 37.69
CA HIS A 78 -6.61 -17.77 38.72
C HIS A 78 -7.31 -18.04 40.05
N ASP A 79 -6.63 -18.76 40.93
CA ASP A 79 -6.96 -18.77 42.36
C ASP A 79 -5.92 -17.92 43.13
N ASN A 80 -5.87 -18.08 44.46
CA ASN A 80 -4.90 -17.33 45.29
C ASN A 80 -3.44 -17.76 45.07
N ASN A 81 -3.21 -18.92 44.44
CA ASN A 81 -1.92 -19.57 44.33
C ASN A 81 -1.49 -19.83 42.89
N THR A 82 -2.41 -19.95 41.94
CA THR A 82 -2.16 -20.51 40.61
C THR A 82 -2.86 -19.68 39.53
N LEU A 83 -2.12 -19.36 38.47
CA LEU A 83 -2.64 -18.84 37.20
C LEU A 83 -2.93 -20.01 36.25
N TYR A 84 -4.15 -20.07 35.73
CA TYR A 84 -4.59 -21.08 34.77
C TYR A 84 -4.77 -20.45 33.39
N ILE A 85 -4.22 -21.09 32.37
CA ILE A 85 -4.33 -20.65 30.96
C ILE A 85 -4.73 -21.85 30.11
N GLY A 86 -5.87 -21.77 29.44
CA GLY A 86 -6.29 -22.72 28.42
C GLY A 86 -6.23 -22.04 27.05
N ILE A 87 -5.69 -22.69 26.04
CA ILE A 87 -5.65 -22.16 24.67
C ILE A 87 -6.09 -23.24 23.70
N ARG A 88 -7.12 -22.95 22.90
CA ARG A 88 -7.62 -23.82 21.84
C ARG A 88 -7.43 -23.13 20.50
N MET A 89 -6.82 -23.84 19.56
CA MET A 89 -6.45 -23.33 18.24
C MET A 89 -7.13 -24.18 17.18
N GLY A 90 -8.02 -23.56 16.40
CA GLY A 90 -8.66 -24.26 15.28
C GLY A 90 -7.61 -24.65 14.25
N ALA A 91 -7.69 -25.85 13.68
CA ALA A 91 -6.74 -26.34 12.68
C ALA A 91 -7.52 -27.08 11.59
N THR A 92 -7.72 -26.42 10.45
CA THR A 92 -8.49 -26.94 9.31
C THR A 92 -7.92 -28.25 8.81
N VAL A 93 -6.60 -28.36 8.84
CA VAL A 93 -5.87 -29.57 8.45
C VAL A 93 -6.16 -30.76 9.35
N LEU A 94 -6.65 -30.55 10.58
CA LEU A 94 -7.07 -31.62 11.50
C LEU A 94 -8.54 -31.99 11.36
N LEU A 95 -9.24 -31.46 10.35
CA LEU A 95 -10.58 -31.93 10.02
C LEU A 95 -10.52 -33.09 9.07
N GLN A 96 -11.23 -34.15 9.41
CA GLN A 96 -11.34 -35.34 8.58
C GLN A 96 -11.87 -34.99 7.18
N ALA A 97 -12.81 -34.04 7.09
CA ALA A 97 -13.38 -33.58 5.82
C ALA A 97 -12.38 -32.85 4.91
N SER A 98 -11.28 -32.32 5.46
CA SER A 98 -10.22 -31.65 4.71
C SER A 98 -9.29 -32.64 4.00
N ASN A 99 -9.09 -33.84 4.60
CA ASN A 99 -8.10 -34.84 4.21
C ASN A 99 -6.68 -34.25 4.06
N ARG A 100 -6.28 -33.41 5.03
CA ARG A 100 -5.01 -32.69 5.04
C ARG A 100 -4.20 -32.91 6.33
N ASP A 101 -4.52 -33.91 7.14
CA ASP A 101 -3.85 -34.18 8.44
C ASP A 101 -2.33 -34.24 8.33
N ALA A 102 -1.80 -34.78 7.23
CA ALA A 102 -0.36 -34.85 6.96
C ALA A 102 0.34 -33.48 6.81
N LYS A 103 -0.42 -32.38 6.69
CA LYS A 103 0.11 -31.01 6.66
C LYS A 103 0.22 -30.37 8.03
N PHE A 104 -0.37 -30.97 9.07
CA PHE A 104 -0.26 -30.47 10.44
C PHE A 104 1.14 -30.81 11.00
N LEU A 105 1.88 -29.79 11.44
CA LEU A 105 3.26 -29.98 11.91
C LEU A 105 3.30 -30.07 13.43
N ALA A 106 3.58 -31.28 13.92
CA ALA A 106 3.80 -31.56 15.33
C ALA A 106 4.82 -32.69 15.45
N GLU A 107 6.06 -32.42 15.03
CA GLU A 107 7.15 -33.40 14.97
C GLU A 107 8.07 -33.33 16.20
N ILE A 108 8.16 -32.16 16.84
CA ILE A 108 9.07 -31.92 17.96
C ILE A 108 8.43 -32.48 19.23
N MET A 109 9.21 -33.27 19.97
CA MET A 109 8.77 -33.92 21.22
C MET A 109 9.35 -33.21 22.45
N PRO A 110 8.73 -33.32 23.63
CA PRO A 110 9.29 -32.79 24.87
C PRO A 110 10.73 -33.27 25.10
N GLY A 111 11.65 -32.32 25.31
CA GLY A 111 13.07 -32.60 25.53
C GLY A 111 13.96 -32.58 24.28
N ASP A 112 13.39 -32.51 23.06
CA ASP A 112 14.18 -32.33 21.84
C ASP A 112 14.78 -30.92 21.80
N LYS A 113 16.12 -30.85 21.68
CA LYS A 113 16.89 -29.60 21.62
C LYS A 113 17.53 -29.34 20.26
N SER A 114 17.38 -30.28 19.31
CA SER A 114 18.00 -30.21 17.98
C SER A 114 17.28 -29.24 17.05
N ARG A 115 15.98 -29.04 17.29
CA ARG A 115 15.09 -28.16 16.52
C ARG A 115 14.47 -27.10 17.39
N LYS A 116 13.81 -26.13 16.76
CA LYS A 116 13.15 -25.03 17.45
C LYS A 116 11.65 -25.26 17.48
N VAL A 117 11.02 -25.11 18.65
CA VAL A 117 9.59 -25.39 18.83
C VAL A 117 8.70 -24.59 17.86
N TRP A 118 9.11 -23.37 17.49
CA TRP A 118 8.40 -22.54 16.50
C TRP A 118 8.48 -23.07 15.06
N GLU A 119 9.15 -24.19 14.78
CA GLU A 119 9.12 -24.87 13.48
C GLU A 119 7.85 -25.73 13.31
N ASP A 120 7.19 -26.10 14.41
CA ASP A 120 5.88 -26.78 14.42
C ASP A 120 4.72 -25.78 14.57
N ASP A 121 3.50 -26.27 14.41
CA ASP A 121 2.29 -25.60 14.89
C ASP A 121 2.40 -25.38 16.41
N SER A 122 2.43 -24.10 16.80
CA SER A 122 2.81 -23.71 18.16
C SER A 122 2.15 -22.42 18.61
N VAL A 123 2.11 -22.23 19.93
CA VAL A 123 1.57 -21.04 20.59
C VAL A 123 2.59 -20.47 21.56
N GLU A 124 2.73 -19.15 21.55
CA GLU A 124 3.50 -18.40 22.52
C GLU A 124 2.61 -17.75 23.57
N VAL A 125 3.07 -17.81 24.81
CA VAL A 125 2.54 -17.07 25.95
C VAL A 125 3.61 -16.07 26.40
N ARG A 126 3.26 -14.79 26.39
CA ARG A 126 4.16 -13.71 26.82
C ARG A 126 3.54 -12.96 27.97
N LEU A 127 4.23 -12.91 29.11
CA LEU A 127 3.77 -12.29 30.35
C LEU A 127 4.88 -11.38 30.90
N ARG A 128 4.53 -10.14 31.23
CA ARG A 128 5.42 -9.20 31.89
C ARG A 128 4.73 -8.62 33.14
N PRO A 129 5.13 -9.06 34.33
CA PRO A 129 4.67 -8.47 35.59
C PRO A 129 5.10 -6.99 35.73
N PRO A 130 4.39 -6.18 36.54
CA PRO A 130 4.65 -4.74 36.71
C PRO A 130 6.02 -4.41 37.30
N TRP A 131 6.65 -5.34 38.03
CA TRP A 131 7.99 -5.13 38.59
C TRP A 131 9.12 -5.17 37.55
N VAL A 132 8.85 -5.64 36.33
CA VAL A 132 9.83 -5.67 35.25
C VAL A 132 9.90 -4.31 34.55
N GLN A 133 10.85 -3.47 34.94
CA GLN A 133 10.96 -2.08 34.47
C GLN A 133 11.75 -1.91 33.15
N LYS A 134 12.67 -2.83 32.83
CA LYS A 134 13.53 -2.70 31.65
C LYS A 134 12.84 -3.29 30.41
N LEU A 135 12.87 -2.55 29.31
CA LEU A 135 12.31 -2.95 28.02
C LEU A 135 13.42 -3.52 27.11
N ASP A 136 13.89 -4.73 27.39
CA ASP A 136 14.75 -5.47 26.47
C ASP A 136 14.15 -6.83 26.08
N LYS A 137 14.71 -7.48 25.04
CA LYS A 137 14.18 -8.71 24.45
C LYS A 137 14.04 -9.88 25.44
N THR A 138 14.73 -9.80 26.58
CA THR A 138 14.80 -10.86 27.61
C THR A 138 14.06 -10.51 28.90
N SER A 139 13.45 -9.33 28.97
CA SER A 139 12.78 -8.81 30.17
C SER A 139 11.28 -9.14 30.17
N GLN A 140 10.95 -10.41 29.98
CA GLN A 140 9.59 -10.95 30.10
C GLN A 140 9.64 -12.45 30.36
N PHE A 141 8.54 -13.02 30.84
CA PHE A 141 8.32 -14.46 30.76
C PHE A 141 7.78 -14.76 29.36
N TRP A 142 8.53 -15.52 28.58
CA TRP A 142 8.14 -16.02 27.27
C TRP A 142 8.20 -17.52 27.31
N MET A 143 7.16 -18.16 26.80
CA MET A 143 7.12 -19.60 26.58
C MET A 143 6.46 -19.88 25.25
N ILE A 144 6.99 -20.85 24.51
CA ILE A 144 6.36 -21.41 23.32
C ILE A 144 6.06 -22.88 23.57
N VAL A 145 4.88 -23.35 23.12
CA VAL A 145 4.41 -24.74 23.28
C VAL A 145 3.83 -25.24 21.96
N ASN A 146 4.20 -26.45 21.52
CA ASN A 146 3.57 -27.10 20.34
C ASN A 146 2.48 -28.11 20.73
N ALA A 147 1.86 -28.74 19.74
CA ALA A 147 0.78 -29.72 19.94
C ALA A 147 1.20 -31.05 20.61
N ASN A 148 2.49 -31.27 20.85
CA ASN A 148 3.03 -32.40 21.62
C ASN A 148 3.53 -31.98 23.01
N ALA A 149 3.19 -30.77 23.46
CA ALA A 149 3.66 -30.16 24.71
C ALA A 149 5.19 -29.96 24.79
N ALA A 150 5.90 -29.92 23.66
CA ALA A 150 7.31 -29.50 23.64
C ALA A 150 7.40 -28.00 23.90
N THR A 151 8.33 -27.57 24.76
CA THR A 151 8.44 -26.17 25.22
C THR A 151 9.82 -25.56 25.02
N ASP A 152 9.88 -24.26 24.75
CA ASP A 152 11.08 -23.42 24.94
C ASP A 152 10.69 -22.14 25.70
N SER A 153 11.62 -21.53 26.44
CA SER A 153 11.27 -20.41 27.34
C SER A 153 12.41 -19.50 27.76
N ILE A 154 12.03 -18.29 28.18
CA ILE A 154 12.86 -17.21 28.72
C ILE A 154 12.17 -16.69 29.99
N ALA A 155 12.96 -16.33 31.00
CA ALA A 155 12.49 -15.59 32.17
C ALA A 155 13.24 -14.25 32.29
N PRO A 156 12.78 -13.30 33.13
CA PRO A 156 13.43 -12.01 33.33
C PRO A 156 14.84 -12.16 33.95
N LYS A 157 15.84 -12.37 33.07
CA LYS A 157 17.30 -12.50 33.25
C LYS A 157 17.97 -13.28 32.11
N GLY A 158 17.22 -13.84 31.16
CA GLY A 158 17.74 -14.59 30.01
C GLY A 158 16.98 -15.89 29.76
N MET A 159 17.52 -16.76 28.91
CA MET A 159 16.96 -18.09 28.67
C MET A 159 16.84 -18.86 29.99
N ASP A 160 15.63 -19.30 30.31
CA ASP A 160 15.32 -20.14 31.47
C ASP A 160 14.39 -21.25 30.97
N ARG A 161 15.01 -22.30 30.42
CA ARG A 161 14.32 -23.45 29.84
C ARG A 161 13.66 -24.36 30.88
N ASP A 162 14.02 -24.17 32.15
CA ASP A 162 13.49 -24.96 33.25
C ASP A 162 12.27 -24.27 33.89
N TRP A 163 12.02 -22.99 33.62
CA TRP A 163 10.85 -22.29 34.14
C TRP A 163 9.51 -23.01 33.87
N PRO A 164 9.23 -23.54 32.66
CA PRO A 164 8.01 -24.31 32.39
C PRO A 164 7.82 -25.51 33.31
N SER A 165 8.91 -26.16 33.76
CA SER A 165 8.85 -27.31 34.68
C SER A 165 8.32 -26.97 36.07
N LYS A 166 8.21 -25.67 36.41
CA LYS A 166 7.59 -25.19 37.65
C LYS A 166 6.06 -25.16 37.58
N GLY A 167 5.48 -25.35 36.39
CA GLY A 167 4.05 -25.47 36.17
C GLY A 167 3.63 -26.87 35.71
N ARG A 168 2.34 -27.03 35.41
CA ARG A 168 1.78 -28.19 34.71
C ARG A 168 1.35 -27.74 33.32
N ILE A 169 1.71 -28.52 32.29
CA ILE A 169 1.37 -28.23 30.90
C ILE A 169 0.89 -29.54 30.25
N ALA A 170 -0.23 -29.50 29.56
CA ALA A 170 -0.74 -30.59 28.74
C ALA A 170 -1.21 -30.06 27.39
N ALA A 171 -1.11 -30.90 26.34
CA ALA A 171 -1.57 -30.56 25.00
C ALA A 171 -2.34 -31.74 24.40
N GLY A 172 -3.39 -31.44 23.63
CA GLY A 172 -4.27 -32.44 23.02
C GLY A 172 -4.71 -32.03 21.62
N LYS A 173 -5.08 -33.03 20.80
CA LYS A 173 -5.63 -32.83 19.44
C LYS A 173 -7.07 -33.35 19.41
N GLY A 174 -7.93 -32.65 18.69
CA GLY A 174 -9.32 -33.06 18.45
C GLY A 174 -9.74 -32.76 17.00
N GLU A 175 -10.97 -33.11 16.65
CA GLU A 175 -11.50 -32.90 15.30
C GLU A 175 -11.50 -31.39 14.96
N GLY A 176 -10.58 -30.99 14.07
CA GLY A 176 -10.41 -29.61 13.61
C GLY A 176 -9.78 -28.63 14.59
N PHE A 177 -9.11 -29.09 15.65
CA PHE A 177 -8.39 -28.22 16.56
C PHE A 177 -7.28 -28.95 17.32
N TRP A 178 -6.40 -28.17 17.95
CA TRP A 178 -5.55 -28.64 19.03
C TRP A 178 -5.60 -27.64 20.20
N ALA A 179 -5.20 -28.09 21.39
CA ALA A 179 -5.33 -27.31 22.60
C ALA A 179 -4.10 -27.48 23.52
N VAL A 180 -3.89 -26.49 24.38
CA VAL A 180 -2.88 -26.49 25.44
C VAL A 180 -3.50 -25.95 26.71
N GLU A 181 -3.27 -26.62 27.83
CA GLU A 181 -3.65 -26.18 29.16
C GLU A 181 -2.42 -26.02 30.05
N MET A 182 -2.42 -24.98 30.87
CA MET A 182 -1.29 -24.60 31.70
C MET A 182 -1.76 -24.17 33.09
N ALA A 183 -1.05 -24.62 34.13
CA ALA A 183 -1.23 -24.16 35.50
C ALA A 183 0.12 -23.77 36.09
N PHE A 184 0.31 -22.48 36.38
CA PHE A 184 1.54 -21.94 36.94
C PHE A 184 1.31 -21.38 38.34
N PRO A 185 2.06 -21.84 39.36
CA PRO A 185 2.03 -21.21 40.66
C PRO A 185 2.45 -19.73 40.54
N LEU A 186 1.65 -18.81 41.08
CA LEU A 186 1.88 -17.36 40.99
C LEU A 186 3.24 -16.97 41.53
N ASN A 187 3.73 -17.65 42.58
CA ASN A 187 5.06 -17.41 43.15
C ASN A 187 6.20 -17.63 42.14
N THR A 188 6.01 -18.37 41.05
CA THR A 188 7.05 -18.58 40.02
C THR A 188 7.37 -17.30 39.25
N PHE A 189 6.45 -16.34 39.25
CA PHE A 189 6.61 -15.03 38.61
C PHE A 189 7.29 -13.98 39.50
N PHE A 190 7.59 -14.32 40.77
CA PHE A 190 8.10 -13.38 41.75
C PHE A 190 9.25 -13.98 42.56
N LYS A 191 10.28 -13.18 42.87
CA LYS A 191 11.44 -13.70 43.63
C LYS A 191 11.16 -13.84 45.13
N ASN A 192 10.32 -12.98 45.70
CA ASN A 192 10.15 -12.83 47.15
C ASN A 192 8.67 -12.85 47.57
N GLY A 193 7.87 -13.74 46.98
CA GLY A 193 6.40 -13.69 47.12
C GLY A 193 5.79 -12.47 46.40
N PHE A 194 4.48 -12.30 46.53
CA PHE A 194 3.74 -11.21 45.90
C PHE A 194 2.64 -10.67 46.81
N SER A 195 2.25 -9.42 46.58
CA SER A 195 1.12 -8.74 47.21
C SER A 195 -0.02 -8.53 46.22
N ALA A 196 -1.20 -8.10 46.67
CA ALA A 196 -2.33 -7.78 45.78
C ALA A 196 -1.95 -6.71 44.72
N LYS A 197 -1.08 -5.76 45.06
CA LYS A 197 -0.62 -4.72 44.12
C LYS A 197 0.23 -5.30 42.98
N ASP A 198 0.94 -6.40 43.23
CA ASP A 198 1.78 -7.05 42.24
C ASP A 198 0.96 -7.82 41.18
N LEU A 199 -0.34 -7.96 41.40
CA LEU A 199 -1.31 -8.58 40.50
C LEU A 199 -1.92 -7.58 39.49
N GLU A 200 -1.65 -6.28 39.64
CA GLU A 200 -2.17 -5.22 38.79
C GLU A 200 -1.18 -4.81 37.69
N GLY A 201 -1.67 -4.51 36.48
CA GLY A 201 -0.86 -3.85 35.44
C GLY A 201 0.19 -4.74 34.78
N TRP A 202 -0.08 -6.04 34.66
CA TRP A 202 0.71 -6.92 33.82
C TRP A 202 0.52 -6.53 32.35
N THR A 203 1.51 -6.80 31.51
CA THR A 203 1.30 -6.78 30.06
C THR A 203 1.50 -8.15 29.48
N MET A 204 0.64 -8.52 28.52
CA MET A 204 0.61 -9.88 28.00
C MET A 204 0.25 -9.95 26.52
N ASN A 205 0.65 -11.04 25.89
CA ASN A 205 0.17 -11.40 24.57
C ASN A 205 0.19 -12.92 24.38
N PHE A 206 -0.66 -13.38 23.46
CA PHE A 206 -0.64 -14.72 22.92
C PHE A 206 -0.35 -14.63 21.43
N LEU A 207 0.56 -15.47 20.93
CA LEU A 207 0.87 -15.55 19.50
C LEU A 207 0.71 -16.99 19.04
N ARG A 208 0.19 -17.21 17.85
CA ARG A 208 0.10 -18.52 17.22
C ARG A 208 0.95 -18.52 15.96
N PHE A 209 1.73 -19.59 15.80
CA PHE A 209 2.41 -19.94 14.57
C PHE A 209 1.64 -21.12 13.96
N GLU A 210 0.95 -20.85 12.87
CA GLU A 210 0.22 -21.86 12.11
C GLU A 210 0.97 -22.14 10.81
N LYS A 211 1.31 -23.41 10.60
CA LYS A 211 2.29 -23.78 9.58
C LYS A 211 1.69 -24.08 8.22
N ASN A 212 0.45 -24.54 8.14
CA ASN A 212 -0.13 -24.91 6.85
C ASN A 212 -0.54 -23.68 6.02
N LEU A 213 -1.01 -22.61 6.63
CA LEU A 213 -1.31 -21.32 6.00
C LEU A 213 -0.13 -20.34 6.10
N ASN A 214 0.94 -20.71 6.79
CA ASN A 214 2.10 -19.87 7.06
C ASN A 214 1.69 -18.54 7.70
N GLU A 215 0.77 -18.60 8.67
CA GLU A 215 0.26 -17.43 9.37
C GLU A 215 0.85 -17.29 10.77
N ILE A 216 1.10 -16.04 11.15
CA ILE A 216 1.38 -15.65 12.53
C ILE A 216 0.23 -14.76 12.95
N SER A 217 -0.42 -15.13 14.05
CA SER A 217 -1.51 -14.35 14.61
C SER A 217 -1.32 -14.07 16.09
N SER A 218 -1.91 -12.99 16.59
CA SER A 218 -1.79 -12.61 18.00
C SER A 218 -3.06 -12.00 18.55
N PHE A 219 -3.24 -12.08 19.87
CA PHE A 219 -4.38 -11.42 20.54
C PHE A 219 -4.26 -9.89 20.44
N ALA A 220 -3.15 -9.33 20.95
CA ALA A 220 -2.80 -7.93 20.74
C ALA A 220 -1.87 -7.81 19.52
N ASN A 221 -2.23 -6.97 18.55
CA ASN A 221 -1.56 -6.93 17.24
C ASN A 221 -0.15 -6.34 17.32
N ILE A 222 0.85 -7.06 16.81
CA ILE A 222 2.27 -6.65 16.78
C ILE A 222 2.77 -6.26 15.38
N SER A 223 1.87 -5.93 14.46
CA SER A 223 2.15 -5.92 13.02
C SER A 223 3.39 -5.18 12.55
N GLY A 224 4.21 -5.91 11.78
CA GLY A 224 5.46 -5.45 11.17
C GLY A 224 6.54 -5.14 12.20
N LYS A 225 6.39 -5.61 13.44
CA LYS A 225 7.28 -5.29 14.55
C LYS A 225 7.82 -6.56 15.18
N ASP A 226 8.93 -6.36 15.87
CA ASP A 226 9.54 -7.40 16.67
C ASP A 226 8.55 -7.92 17.73
N HIS A 227 8.38 -9.24 17.79
CA HIS A 227 7.53 -9.95 18.75
C HIS A 227 7.95 -9.66 20.20
N TYR A 228 9.15 -9.11 20.45
CA TYR A 228 9.61 -8.65 21.75
C TYR A 228 9.11 -7.26 22.18
N ASN A 229 8.39 -6.55 21.33
CA ASN A 229 7.96 -5.18 21.62
C ASN A 229 6.69 -5.13 22.49
N THR A 230 6.91 -5.19 23.80
CA THR A 230 5.87 -5.14 24.85
C THR A 230 5.02 -3.86 24.88
N ALA A 231 5.36 -2.82 24.11
CA ALA A 231 4.55 -1.60 24.03
C ALA A 231 3.18 -1.83 23.37
N TYR A 232 3.01 -2.93 22.63
CA TYR A 232 1.80 -3.29 21.90
C TYR A 232 1.03 -4.46 22.53
N TYR A 233 1.40 -4.84 23.76
CA TYR A 233 0.74 -5.92 24.47
C TYR A 233 -0.53 -5.41 25.16
N ALA A 234 -1.48 -6.32 25.38
CA ALA A 234 -2.64 -6.01 26.20
C ALA A 234 -2.22 -5.86 27.67
N THR A 235 -2.92 -5.00 28.41
CA THR A 235 -2.78 -4.88 29.86
C THR A 235 -3.70 -5.88 30.55
N MET A 236 -3.18 -6.63 31.51
CA MET A 236 -3.90 -7.61 32.30
C MET A 236 -3.82 -7.25 33.78
N THR A 237 -4.94 -7.38 34.49
CA THR A 237 -4.99 -7.33 35.95
C THR A 237 -5.56 -8.63 36.46
N LEU A 238 -4.90 -9.29 37.42
CA LEU A 238 -5.45 -10.43 38.14
C LEU A 238 -6.18 -9.86 39.38
N ALA A 239 -7.50 -9.95 39.42
CA ALA A 239 -8.28 -9.33 40.49
C ALA A 239 -8.10 -10.10 41.81
N SER A 240 -8.16 -9.41 42.95
CA SER A 240 -8.08 -10.10 44.24
C SER A 240 -9.31 -10.95 44.58
N ASP A 241 -10.41 -10.78 43.84
CA ASP A 241 -11.67 -11.50 44.03
C ASP A 241 -12.44 -11.71 42.70
N ASN A 242 -13.68 -12.21 42.79
CA ASN A 242 -14.61 -12.37 41.66
C ASN A 242 -15.65 -11.25 41.56
N ALA A 243 -15.35 -10.06 42.11
CA ALA A 243 -16.26 -8.92 42.10
C ALA A 243 -16.65 -8.44 40.70
N LEU A 244 -15.73 -8.63 39.74
CA LEU A 244 -15.88 -8.23 38.35
C LEU A 244 -16.32 -9.44 37.50
N PRO A 245 -17.24 -9.24 36.54
CA PRO A 245 -17.65 -10.29 35.63
C PRO A 245 -16.49 -10.83 34.78
N ALA A 246 -16.40 -12.14 34.65
CA ALA A 246 -15.57 -12.78 33.63
C ALA A 246 -16.22 -12.55 32.27
N ILE A 247 -15.68 -11.63 31.48
CA ILE A 247 -16.15 -11.36 30.12
C ILE A 247 -15.69 -12.49 29.21
N ARG A 248 -16.63 -13.05 28.45
CA ARG A 248 -16.35 -14.06 27.43
C ARG A 248 -16.58 -13.45 26.05
N MET A 249 -15.49 -13.16 25.35
CA MET A 249 -15.56 -12.67 24.00
C MET A 249 -16.22 -13.69 23.08
N VAL A 250 -16.94 -13.20 22.08
CA VAL A 250 -17.46 -14.04 21.01
C VAL A 250 -16.60 -13.91 19.77
N ASP A 251 -16.59 -14.99 18.98
CA ASP A 251 -15.84 -15.05 17.74
C ASP A 251 -16.50 -14.15 16.70
N VAL A 252 -15.65 -13.34 16.07
CA VAL A 252 -15.97 -12.42 15.01
C VAL A 252 -15.21 -12.90 13.79
N SER A 253 -15.94 -13.22 12.73
CA SER A 253 -15.32 -13.56 11.46
C SER A 253 -14.93 -12.30 10.72
N ASN A 254 -13.88 -12.39 9.90
CA ASN A 254 -13.61 -11.41 8.87
C ASN A 254 -14.91 -11.16 8.07
N GLY A 255 -15.24 -9.89 7.87
CA GLY A 255 -16.41 -9.49 7.09
C GLY A 255 -17.80 -9.78 7.66
N ALA A 256 -17.91 -10.22 8.92
CA ALA A 256 -19.15 -10.00 9.64
C ALA A 256 -19.40 -8.49 9.66
N ALA A 257 -20.41 -8.00 8.94
CA ALA A 257 -20.99 -6.70 9.26
C ALA A 257 -21.26 -6.75 10.77
N LEU A 258 -20.55 -5.94 11.55
CA LEU A 258 -20.52 -6.04 13.02
C LEU A 258 -21.91 -5.67 13.55
N GLN A 259 -22.81 -6.64 13.49
CA GLN A 259 -24.10 -6.65 14.13
C GLN A 259 -23.88 -6.50 15.64
N PRO A 260 -24.91 -6.10 16.39
CA PRO A 260 -24.84 -6.11 17.85
C PRO A 260 -24.27 -7.44 18.35
N VAL A 261 -23.16 -7.36 19.07
CA VAL A 261 -22.41 -8.52 19.55
C VAL A 261 -22.99 -8.93 20.89
N GLN A 262 -23.44 -10.18 21.04
CA GLN A 262 -23.89 -10.71 22.32
C GLN A 262 -22.69 -11.22 23.10
N LEU A 263 -22.21 -10.45 24.08
CA LEU A 263 -21.10 -10.88 24.92
C LEU A 263 -21.61 -11.69 26.09
N GLU A 264 -21.13 -12.92 26.18
CA GLU A 264 -21.38 -13.76 27.35
C GLU A 264 -20.53 -13.29 28.52
N TYR A 265 -21.04 -13.49 29.73
CA TYR A 265 -20.30 -13.23 30.94
C TYR A 265 -20.73 -14.16 32.07
N MET A 266 -19.85 -14.29 33.05
CA MET A 266 -20.14 -14.94 34.33
C MET A 266 -19.89 -13.94 35.45
N ALA A 267 -20.90 -13.66 36.27
CA ALA A 267 -20.78 -12.71 37.39
C ALA A 267 -21.11 -13.39 38.73
N ALA A 268 -20.24 -13.26 39.71
CA ALA A 268 -20.48 -13.77 41.06
C ALA A 268 -21.45 -12.88 41.87
N ARG A 269 -21.59 -11.61 41.47
CA ARG A 269 -22.51 -10.64 42.07
C ARG A 269 -23.07 -9.72 40.99
N ARG A 270 -24.22 -9.11 41.28
CA ARG A 270 -24.80 -8.10 40.39
C ARG A 270 -23.88 -6.88 40.29
N LEU A 271 -23.53 -6.47 39.07
CA LEU A 271 -22.72 -5.29 38.81
C LEU A 271 -23.42 -4.38 37.78
N ALA A 272 -23.47 -3.08 38.06
CA ALA A 272 -23.89 -2.08 37.09
C ALA A 272 -22.66 -1.38 36.52
N GLY A 273 -22.58 -1.32 35.19
CA GLY A 273 -21.50 -0.66 34.46
C GLY A 273 -22.01 0.01 33.19
N TRP A 274 -21.08 0.36 32.33
CA TRP A 274 -21.32 0.98 31.04
C TRP A 274 -20.41 0.34 30.01
N TYR A 275 -20.86 0.26 28.76
CA TYR A 275 -20.00 -0.10 27.65
C TYR A 275 -19.99 0.99 26.58
N TRP A 276 -18.91 0.99 25.79
CA TRP A 276 -18.76 1.77 24.57
C TRP A 276 -18.34 0.87 23.43
N GLY A 277 -19.03 0.94 22.30
CA GLY A 277 -18.59 0.40 21.02
C GLY A 277 -18.04 1.54 20.16
N VAL A 278 -16.82 1.37 19.63
CA VAL A 278 -16.08 2.41 18.90
C VAL A 278 -15.67 1.92 17.52
N THR A 279 -15.82 2.78 16.52
CA THR A 279 -15.28 2.56 15.17
C THR A 279 -14.50 3.79 14.70
N GLU A 280 -13.30 3.59 14.14
CA GLU A 280 -12.43 4.65 13.63
C GLU A 280 -12.01 4.37 12.19
N THR A 281 -12.24 5.31 11.29
CA THR A 281 -11.95 5.12 9.86
C THR A 281 -10.44 5.12 9.61
N VAL A 282 -9.90 4.09 8.94
CA VAL A 282 -8.43 3.97 8.72
C VAL A 282 -7.91 5.11 7.85
N ALA A 283 -8.65 5.49 6.80
CA ALA A 283 -8.27 6.57 5.89
C ALA A 283 -8.39 7.98 6.53
N GLN A 284 -9.23 8.13 7.56
CA GLN A 284 -9.48 9.41 8.24
C GLN A 284 -9.64 9.17 9.74
N PRO A 285 -8.54 9.01 10.51
CA PRO A 285 -8.60 8.65 11.94
C PRO A 285 -9.40 9.65 12.80
N LYS A 286 -9.64 10.86 12.29
CA LYS A 286 -10.45 11.90 12.97
C LYS A 286 -11.96 11.64 12.90
N LYS A 287 -12.44 10.77 12.01
CA LYS A 287 -13.85 10.34 11.95
C LYS A 287 -14.03 9.10 12.84
N ARG A 288 -14.52 9.35 14.05
CA ARG A 288 -14.77 8.35 15.10
C ARG A 288 -16.26 8.31 15.43
N ASN A 289 -16.84 7.12 15.41
CA ASN A 289 -18.22 6.90 15.85
C ASN A 289 -18.19 6.10 17.15
N GLU A 290 -18.98 6.54 18.12
CA GLU A 290 -19.09 5.91 19.42
C GLU A 290 -20.55 5.68 19.77
N SER A 291 -20.87 4.52 20.33
CA SER A 291 -22.16 4.26 20.94
C SER A 291 -21.95 3.75 22.36
N SER A 292 -22.76 4.20 23.31
CA SER A 292 -22.65 3.79 24.71
C SER A 292 -24.00 3.47 25.32
N LYS A 293 -24.02 2.45 26.19
CA LYS A 293 -25.21 2.06 26.97
C LYS A 293 -24.80 1.54 28.35
N GLN A 294 -25.76 1.60 29.27
CA GLN A 294 -25.62 0.95 30.57
C GLN A 294 -25.65 -0.57 30.38
N ALA A 295 -24.75 -1.28 31.07
CA ALA A 295 -24.72 -2.73 31.16
C ALA A 295 -25.08 -3.15 32.59
N ILE A 296 -26.02 -4.09 32.73
CA ILE A 296 -26.34 -4.71 34.02
C ILE A 296 -25.90 -6.16 33.91
N PHE A 297 -24.94 -6.53 34.75
CA PHE A 297 -24.41 -7.88 34.86
C PHE A 297 -25.13 -8.59 36.00
N GLU A 298 -26.05 -9.49 35.68
CA GLU A 298 -26.78 -10.28 36.67
C GLU A 298 -25.97 -11.49 37.14
N VAL A 299 -26.25 -12.00 38.34
CA VAL A 299 -25.54 -13.15 38.91
C VAL A 299 -25.68 -14.37 38.00
N GLY A 300 -24.59 -15.12 37.81
CA GLY A 300 -24.55 -16.33 36.99
C GLY A 300 -24.14 -16.07 35.53
N LYS A 301 -24.35 -17.09 34.68
CA LYS A 301 -24.02 -17.07 33.25
C LYS A 301 -25.14 -16.35 32.49
N ASN A 302 -24.80 -15.23 31.85
CA ASN A 302 -25.74 -14.37 31.13
C ASN A 302 -25.06 -13.78 29.87
N SER A 303 -25.79 -12.97 29.10
CA SER A 303 -25.24 -12.22 27.96
C SER A 303 -25.68 -10.76 27.96
N CYS A 304 -24.88 -9.89 27.33
CA CYS A 304 -25.20 -8.49 27.14
C CYS A 304 -24.93 -8.03 25.69
N PRO A 305 -25.84 -7.25 25.07
CA PRO A 305 -25.64 -6.76 23.72
C PRO A 305 -24.71 -5.53 23.69
N VAL A 306 -23.65 -5.60 22.91
CA VAL A 306 -22.79 -4.47 22.54
C VAL A 306 -23.17 -3.98 21.15
N GLN A 307 -23.73 -2.78 21.07
CA GLN A 307 -24.05 -2.14 19.79
C GLN A 307 -22.82 -1.46 19.20
N VAL A 308 -22.75 -1.46 17.87
CA VAL A 308 -21.72 -0.77 17.09
C VAL A 308 -22.42 -0.14 15.88
N THR A 309 -22.13 1.13 15.61
CA THR A 309 -22.76 1.88 14.52
C THR A 309 -21.72 2.23 13.46
N TYR A 310 -22.03 1.93 12.20
CA TYR A 310 -21.26 2.33 11.02
C TYR A 310 -22.13 3.27 10.20
N GLU A 311 -21.60 4.44 9.86
CA GLU A 311 -22.31 5.37 8.98
C GLU A 311 -21.81 5.27 7.52
N ASP A 312 -20.55 4.87 7.31
CA ASP A 312 -19.89 4.88 6.01
C ASP A 312 -19.49 3.46 5.52
N LYS A 313 -19.11 3.36 4.23
CA LYS A 313 -18.38 2.21 3.67
C LYS A 313 -16.88 2.38 3.89
N GLY A 314 -16.14 1.28 4.08
CA GLY A 314 -14.68 1.31 4.14
C GLY A 314 -14.06 0.39 5.19
N HIS A 315 -12.80 0.69 5.53
CA HIS A 315 -12.02 0.00 6.57
C HIS A 315 -11.99 0.80 7.88
N TYR A 316 -12.15 0.09 8.99
CA TYR A 316 -12.26 0.64 10.34
C TYR A 316 -11.33 -0.08 11.31
N ASN A 317 -10.89 0.61 12.36
CA ASN A 317 -10.53 -0.03 13.62
C ASN A 317 -11.78 -0.10 14.49
N TRP A 318 -12.09 -1.29 14.98
CA TRP A 318 -13.22 -1.59 15.84
C TRP A 318 -12.72 -2.07 17.20
N TYR A 319 -13.27 -1.51 18.27
CA TYR A 319 -13.04 -2.01 19.62
C TYR A 319 -14.20 -1.65 20.54
N PHE A 320 -14.33 -2.34 21.65
CA PHE A 320 -15.26 -1.97 22.71
C PHE A 320 -14.62 -2.07 24.08
N TYR A 321 -15.18 -1.35 25.06
CA TYR A 321 -14.71 -1.39 26.43
C TYR A 321 -15.85 -1.25 27.45
N PHE A 322 -15.63 -1.80 28.64
CA PHE A 322 -16.52 -1.78 29.80
C PHE A 322 -15.91 -1.00 30.95
N MET A 323 -16.74 -0.17 31.59
CA MET A 323 -16.36 0.59 32.77
C MET A 323 -17.39 0.45 33.90
N HIS A 324 -16.92 0.49 35.16
CA HIS A 324 -17.79 0.74 36.33
C HIS A 324 -17.17 1.85 37.17
N SER A 325 -17.99 2.39 38.07
CA SER A 325 -17.54 3.30 39.09
C SER A 325 -17.40 2.56 40.41
N GLU A 326 -16.24 2.67 41.04
CA GLU A 326 -15.99 2.20 42.41
C GLU A 326 -15.24 3.29 43.19
N ALA A 327 -15.72 3.60 44.40
CA ALA A 327 -15.15 4.66 45.25
C ALA A 327 -14.90 6.01 44.54
N GLY A 328 -15.79 6.38 43.61
CA GLY A 328 -15.69 7.62 42.83
C GLY A 328 -14.66 7.58 41.67
N LYS A 329 -14.02 6.43 41.42
CA LYS A 329 -13.12 6.22 40.29
C LYS A 329 -13.79 5.40 39.20
N SER A 330 -13.65 5.82 37.95
CA SER A 330 -14.04 4.99 36.79
C SER A 330 -12.92 4.01 36.49
N ILE A 331 -13.25 2.72 36.46
CA ILE A 331 -12.31 1.63 36.21
C ILE A 331 -12.73 0.96 34.90
N CYS A 332 -11.83 0.95 33.91
CA CYS A 332 -11.96 0.13 32.71
C CYS A 332 -11.41 -1.26 33.04
N TRP A 333 -12.30 -2.25 33.17
CA TRP A 333 -11.88 -3.62 33.48
C TRP A 333 -11.80 -4.51 32.24
N PHE A 334 -12.32 -4.04 31.10
CA PHE A 334 -12.27 -4.80 29.85
C PHE A 334 -12.27 -3.84 28.66
N ARG A 335 -11.35 -4.04 27.72
CA ARG A 335 -11.20 -3.35 26.43
C ARG A 335 -10.58 -4.34 25.45
N THR A 336 -11.23 -4.53 24.31
CA THR A 336 -10.64 -5.35 23.24
C THR A 336 -9.50 -4.64 22.54
N PRO A 337 -8.61 -5.38 21.86
CA PRO A 337 -7.75 -4.82 20.83
C PRO A 337 -8.48 -4.08 19.72
N ASN A 338 -7.70 -3.29 19.00
CA ASN A 338 -8.15 -2.58 17.80
C ASN A 338 -8.26 -3.60 16.66
N TYR A 339 -9.48 -4.00 16.35
CA TYR A 339 -9.77 -4.97 15.31
C TYR A 339 -9.97 -4.30 13.95
N PRO A 340 -9.19 -4.65 12.91
CA PRO A 340 -9.48 -4.18 11.56
C PRO A 340 -10.82 -4.80 11.13
N ALA A 341 -11.77 -3.95 10.83
CA ALA A 341 -13.05 -4.31 10.27
C ALA A 341 -13.20 -3.65 8.90
N SER A 342 -13.99 -4.25 8.01
CA SER A 342 -14.36 -3.62 6.77
C SER A 342 -15.85 -3.83 6.52
N SER A 343 -16.55 -2.76 6.17
CA SER A 343 -17.95 -2.84 5.72
C SER A 343 -18.06 -3.18 4.23
N ASP A 344 -16.93 -3.31 3.53
CA ASP A 344 -16.88 -3.70 2.10
C ASP A 344 -16.95 -5.22 1.91
N ILE A 345 -16.75 -5.99 2.98
CA ILE A 345 -16.96 -7.44 2.99
C ILE A 345 -18.42 -7.68 3.34
N GLY A 346 -19.24 -7.87 2.32
CA GLY A 346 -20.64 -8.18 2.53
C GLY A 346 -20.89 -9.69 2.55
N PRO A 347 -21.95 -10.15 3.25
CA PRO A 347 -22.30 -11.57 3.29
C PRO A 347 -22.61 -12.08 1.89
N VAL A 348 -22.23 -13.32 1.61
CA VAL A 348 -22.74 -14.07 0.46
C VAL A 348 -24.08 -14.65 0.88
N SER A 349 -25.14 -14.26 0.19
CA SER A 349 -26.45 -14.86 0.37
C SER A 349 -26.54 -16.14 -0.46
N LEU A 350 -26.96 -17.22 0.18
CA LEU A 350 -27.16 -18.54 -0.39
C LEU A 350 -28.63 -18.90 -0.26
N GLN A 351 -29.29 -19.18 -1.38
CA GLN A 351 -30.68 -19.60 -1.43
C GLN A 351 -30.78 -21.04 -1.88
N TRP A 352 -31.78 -21.75 -1.39
CA TRP A 352 -32.02 -23.16 -1.68
C TRP A 352 -33.41 -23.35 -2.25
N ARG A 353 -33.53 -24.19 -3.28
CA ARG A 353 -34.84 -24.46 -3.89
C ARG A 353 -35.69 -25.38 -3.00
N ASN A 354 -35.06 -26.37 -2.38
CA ASN A 354 -35.68 -27.36 -1.50
C ASN A 354 -34.88 -27.48 -0.17
N PRO A 355 -35.02 -26.54 0.77
CA PRO A 355 -34.23 -26.56 2.01
C PRO A 355 -34.49 -27.80 2.88
N GLY A 356 -35.66 -28.46 2.73
CA GLY A 356 -36.01 -29.68 3.46
C GLY A 356 -35.18 -30.91 3.12
N ASP A 357 -34.47 -30.92 1.99
CA ASP A 357 -33.59 -32.03 1.58
C ASP A 357 -32.17 -31.90 2.20
N ILE A 358 -31.90 -30.80 2.93
CA ILE A 358 -30.58 -30.47 3.47
C ILE A 358 -30.54 -30.79 4.97
N ARG A 359 -29.70 -31.75 5.33
CA ARG A 359 -29.50 -32.17 6.72
C ARG A 359 -28.50 -31.30 7.46
N GLN A 360 -27.44 -30.89 6.77
CA GLN A 360 -26.34 -30.15 7.37
C GLN A 360 -25.70 -29.22 6.35
N ILE A 361 -25.41 -27.99 6.78
CA ILE A 361 -24.56 -27.06 6.04
C ILE A 361 -23.37 -26.75 6.93
N CYS A 362 -22.17 -26.89 6.39
CA CYS A 362 -20.93 -26.50 7.04
C CYS A 362 -20.27 -25.41 6.20
N PHE A 363 -19.87 -24.31 6.83
CA PHE A 363 -19.09 -23.26 6.18
C PHE A 363 -17.89 -22.91 7.05
N ASN A 364 -16.68 -23.10 6.50
CA ASN A 364 -15.42 -22.92 7.25
C ASN A 364 -15.49 -23.57 8.64
N HIS A 365 -15.92 -24.83 8.68
CA HIS A 365 -15.95 -25.68 9.88
C HIS A 365 -17.05 -25.35 10.88
N LYS A 366 -17.81 -24.28 10.63
CA LYS A 366 -18.99 -23.96 11.40
C LYS A 366 -20.19 -24.69 10.81
N VAL A 367 -20.76 -25.61 11.58
CA VAL A 367 -22.10 -26.14 11.30
C VAL A 367 -23.07 -24.98 11.44
N LEU A 368 -23.71 -24.63 10.33
CA LEU A 368 -24.70 -23.57 10.30
C LEU A 368 -26.07 -24.14 10.74
N PRO A 369 -26.88 -23.35 11.46
CA PRO A 369 -28.18 -23.80 11.92
C PRO A 369 -29.08 -24.17 10.72
N PRO A 370 -30.05 -25.09 10.91
CA PRO A 370 -31.03 -25.44 9.89
C PRO A 370 -31.69 -24.18 9.32
N LEU A 371 -31.95 -24.18 8.02
CA LEU A 371 -32.57 -23.05 7.32
C LEU A 371 -33.99 -22.82 7.87
N ALA A 372 -34.18 -21.77 8.67
CA ALA A 372 -35.51 -21.28 9.02
C ALA A 372 -36.20 -20.56 7.85
N ASN A 373 -35.41 -20.05 6.90
CA ASN A 373 -35.83 -19.29 5.71
C ASN A 373 -35.09 -19.80 4.45
N ASP A 374 -35.60 -19.49 3.27
CA ASP A 374 -35.00 -19.87 1.97
C ASP A 374 -33.66 -19.16 1.65
N THR A 375 -33.11 -18.35 2.56
CA THR A 375 -31.85 -17.61 2.37
C THR A 375 -30.96 -17.68 3.61
N MET A 376 -29.71 -18.08 3.42
CA MET A 376 -28.64 -18.11 4.42
C MET A 376 -27.55 -17.10 4.07
N LYS A 377 -26.95 -16.46 5.08
CA LYS A 377 -25.81 -15.56 4.88
C LYS A 377 -24.52 -16.28 5.28
N LEU A 378 -23.58 -16.37 4.35
CA LEU A 378 -22.21 -16.85 4.57
C LEU A 378 -21.29 -15.64 4.79
N LEU A 379 -20.36 -15.78 5.73
CA LEU A 379 -19.39 -14.75 6.09
C LEU A 379 -17.98 -15.28 5.82
N PRO A 380 -17.46 -15.10 4.59
CA PRO A 380 -16.17 -15.65 4.21
C PRO A 380 -15.04 -15.01 5.01
N HIS A 381 -13.99 -15.77 5.33
CA HIS A 381 -12.72 -15.21 5.79
C HIS A 381 -11.77 -14.97 4.64
N LEU A 382 -10.70 -14.20 4.87
CA LEU A 382 -9.65 -13.97 3.88
C LEU A 382 -9.07 -15.31 3.40
N GLY A 383 -8.78 -15.44 2.10
CA GLY A 383 -8.23 -16.67 1.55
C GLY A 383 -9.28 -17.73 1.19
N GLU A 384 -8.94 -19.00 1.42
CA GLU A 384 -9.73 -20.19 1.02
C GLU A 384 -10.92 -20.41 1.95
N ASN A 385 -12.12 -20.52 1.39
CA ASN A 385 -13.35 -20.81 2.11
C ASN A 385 -14.00 -22.09 1.57
N ILE A 386 -14.51 -22.95 2.45
CA ILE A 386 -15.13 -24.23 2.09
C ILE A 386 -16.58 -24.24 2.54
N LEU A 387 -17.48 -24.46 1.58
CA LEU A 387 -18.89 -24.74 1.82
C LEU A 387 -19.14 -26.24 1.57
N SER A 388 -19.64 -26.97 2.58
CA SER A 388 -20.13 -28.33 2.41
C SER A 388 -21.59 -28.49 2.83
N VAL A 389 -22.28 -29.42 2.18
CA VAL A 389 -23.73 -29.60 2.24
C VAL A 389 -24.04 -31.08 2.26
N LYS A 390 -24.72 -31.57 3.28
CA LYS A 390 -25.18 -32.96 3.38
C LYS A 390 -26.68 -33.04 3.12
N THR A 391 -27.08 -34.00 2.31
CA THR A 391 -28.47 -34.25 1.90
C THR A 391 -29.04 -35.53 2.51
N ASP A 392 -30.37 -35.61 2.65
CA ASP A 392 -31.09 -36.81 3.12
C ASP A 392 -31.40 -37.78 1.98
N GLY A 393 -31.06 -39.06 2.11
CA GLY A 393 -31.10 -40.10 1.06
C GLY A 393 -32.45 -40.55 0.46
N GLY A 394 -33.41 -39.63 0.23
CA GLY A 394 -34.62 -39.90 -0.56
C GLY A 394 -34.35 -39.96 -2.07
N SER A 395 -35.27 -40.48 -2.89
CA SER A 395 -35.08 -40.57 -4.35
C SER A 395 -34.87 -39.23 -5.08
N ALA A 396 -35.08 -38.09 -4.40
CA ALA A 396 -34.81 -36.73 -4.87
C ALA A 396 -33.41 -36.19 -4.47
N SER A 397 -32.61 -36.93 -3.68
CA SER A 397 -31.41 -36.45 -2.99
C SER A 397 -30.09 -36.50 -3.79
N SER A 398 -30.16 -36.73 -5.10
CA SER A 398 -28.96 -36.86 -5.94
C SER A 398 -28.40 -35.50 -6.41
N SER A 399 -29.14 -34.42 -6.15
CA SER A 399 -28.76 -33.06 -6.53
C SER A 399 -29.18 -32.00 -5.52
N ILE A 400 -28.42 -30.92 -5.42
CA ILE A 400 -28.79 -29.69 -4.70
C ILE A 400 -29.02 -28.57 -5.71
N ALA A 401 -30.06 -27.76 -5.50
CA ALA A 401 -30.31 -26.55 -6.28
C ALA A 401 -30.14 -25.32 -5.39
N LEU A 402 -29.17 -24.48 -5.73
CA LEU A 402 -28.79 -23.30 -4.96
C LEU A 402 -28.61 -22.06 -5.83
N LYS A 403 -28.78 -20.89 -5.23
CA LYS A 403 -28.52 -19.59 -5.86
C LYS A 403 -27.67 -18.76 -4.92
N THR A 404 -26.57 -18.21 -5.44
CA THR A 404 -25.70 -17.30 -4.68
C THR A 404 -25.88 -15.86 -5.12
N GLN A 405 -25.77 -14.95 -4.17
CA GLN A 405 -25.71 -13.52 -4.42
C GLN A 405 -24.73 -12.86 -3.47
N THR A 406 -23.74 -12.15 -4.00
CA THR A 406 -22.87 -11.30 -3.20
C THR A 406 -23.63 -10.08 -2.66
N ALA A 407 -23.10 -9.38 -1.67
CA ALA A 407 -23.71 -8.12 -1.22
C ALA A 407 -23.78 -7.02 -2.31
N SER A 408 -22.92 -7.11 -3.33
CA SER A 408 -22.96 -6.27 -4.53
C SER A 408 -24.09 -6.65 -5.50
N GLY A 409 -24.70 -7.83 -5.34
CA GLY A 409 -25.80 -8.30 -6.19
C GLY A 409 -25.37 -9.23 -7.33
N MET A 410 -24.07 -9.55 -7.40
CA MET A 410 -23.53 -10.47 -8.41
C MET A 410 -23.76 -11.92 -8.01
N ALA A 411 -24.05 -12.77 -8.99
CA ALA A 411 -23.96 -14.21 -8.80
C ALA A 411 -22.50 -14.61 -8.66
N LEU A 412 -22.19 -15.46 -7.67
CA LEU A 412 -20.88 -16.11 -7.62
C LEU A 412 -20.85 -17.24 -8.65
N PRO A 413 -19.82 -17.30 -9.51
CA PRO A 413 -19.68 -18.40 -10.46
C PRO A 413 -19.13 -19.64 -9.74
N LEU A 414 -19.88 -20.23 -8.79
CA LEU A 414 -19.52 -21.47 -8.09
C LEU A 414 -19.60 -22.67 -9.04
N MET A 415 -18.70 -22.72 -10.00
CA MET A 415 -18.72 -23.68 -11.12
C MET A 415 -18.10 -25.03 -10.76
N THR A 416 -17.29 -25.10 -9.69
CA THR A 416 -16.62 -26.32 -9.25
C THR A 416 -17.23 -26.86 -7.98
N TRP A 417 -17.97 -27.96 -8.12
CA TRP A 417 -18.47 -28.73 -7.00
C TRP A 417 -17.87 -30.13 -6.99
N GLN A 418 -17.74 -30.69 -5.81
CA GLN A 418 -17.35 -32.07 -5.60
C GLN A 418 -18.42 -32.76 -4.76
N TYR A 419 -18.50 -34.09 -4.89
CA TYR A 419 -19.28 -34.93 -4.00
C TYR A 419 -18.37 -35.95 -3.33
N MET A 420 -18.71 -36.37 -2.11
CA MET A 420 -18.03 -37.45 -1.42
C MET A 420 -18.47 -38.79 -2.03
N ASP A 421 -17.50 -39.59 -2.47
CA ASP A 421 -17.71 -40.98 -2.88
C ASP A 421 -17.61 -41.89 -1.66
N ASP A 422 -18.76 -42.44 -1.26
CA ASP A 422 -18.87 -43.27 -0.04
C ASP A 422 -18.04 -44.56 -0.13
N ASP A 423 -17.76 -45.05 -1.33
CA ASP A 423 -17.05 -46.32 -1.53
C ASP A 423 -15.55 -46.22 -1.23
N ASN A 424 -14.96 -45.04 -1.39
CA ASN A 424 -13.51 -44.84 -1.23
C ASN A 424 -13.12 -43.60 -0.39
N GLY A 425 -14.09 -42.83 0.09
CA GLY A 425 -13.88 -41.63 0.90
C GLY A 425 -13.20 -40.48 0.15
N LYS A 426 -13.27 -40.45 -1.19
CA LYS A 426 -12.66 -39.40 -2.02
C LYS A 426 -13.68 -38.40 -2.53
N TRP A 427 -13.23 -37.17 -2.68
CA TRP A 427 -14.00 -36.12 -3.32
C TRP A 427 -13.85 -36.18 -4.83
N LEU A 428 -14.96 -36.46 -5.53
CA LEU A 428 -15.02 -36.55 -6.98
C LEU A 428 -15.77 -35.33 -7.57
N PRO A 429 -15.47 -34.91 -8.82
CA PRO A 429 -16.19 -33.81 -9.47
C PRO A 429 -17.70 -34.07 -9.60
N ALA A 430 -18.52 -33.07 -9.27
CA ALA A 430 -19.96 -33.08 -9.46
C ALA A 430 -20.35 -32.39 -10.78
N ASN A 431 -21.49 -32.78 -11.35
CA ASN A 431 -22.09 -32.11 -12.51
C ASN A 431 -22.78 -30.83 -12.05
N VAL A 432 -22.43 -29.69 -12.63
CA VAL A 432 -23.02 -28.37 -12.32
C VAL A 432 -23.74 -27.85 -13.55
N THR A 433 -25.04 -27.56 -13.42
CA THR A 433 -25.87 -26.99 -14.48
C THR A 433 -26.40 -25.63 -14.03
N ALA A 434 -26.03 -24.57 -14.74
CA ALA A 434 -26.60 -23.25 -14.52
C ALA A 434 -27.95 -23.12 -15.25
N GLU A 435 -28.92 -22.43 -14.63
CA GLU A 435 -30.23 -22.13 -15.21
C GLU A 435 -30.40 -20.61 -15.46
N PRO A 436 -29.77 -20.02 -16.51
CA PRO A 436 -30.05 -18.65 -16.89
C PRO A 436 -31.52 -18.49 -17.35
N PRO A 437 -32.21 -17.38 -17.03
CA PRO A 437 -31.75 -16.19 -16.29
C PRO A 437 -31.99 -16.26 -14.77
N SER A 438 -32.60 -17.34 -14.28
CA SER A 438 -33.05 -17.45 -12.88
C SER A 438 -31.90 -17.37 -11.86
N GLY A 439 -30.68 -17.73 -12.30
CA GLY A 439 -29.47 -17.70 -11.50
C GLY A 439 -29.32 -18.90 -10.56
N TRP A 440 -30.17 -19.92 -10.71
CA TRP A 440 -30.03 -21.19 -10.00
C TRP A 440 -28.91 -22.04 -10.60
N LEU A 441 -28.22 -22.75 -9.71
CA LEU A 441 -27.22 -23.76 -10.00
C LEU A 441 -27.74 -25.10 -9.47
N THR A 442 -27.84 -26.09 -10.34
CA THR A 442 -28.13 -27.47 -9.96
C THR A 442 -26.83 -28.26 -9.95
N VAL A 443 -26.46 -28.81 -8.79
CA VAL A 443 -25.25 -29.60 -8.56
C VAL A 443 -25.68 -31.05 -8.32
N ALA A 444 -25.20 -31.99 -9.13
CA ALA A 444 -25.59 -33.38 -9.06
C ALA A 444 -24.36 -34.31 -9.12
N ALA A 445 -24.40 -35.42 -8.39
CA ALA A 445 -23.37 -36.44 -8.54
C ALA A 445 -23.68 -37.37 -9.74
N PRO A 446 -22.67 -37.85 -10.49
CA PRO A 446 -22.89 -38.82 -11.57
C PRO A 446 -23.43 -40.18 -11.06
N GLY A 447 -24.39 -40.78 -11.75
CA GLY A 447 -24.88 -42.16 -11.49
C GLY A 447 -26.18 -42.28 -10.68
N THR A 448 -26.66 -43.52 -10.48
CA THR A 448 -27.93 -43.83 -9.79
C THR A 448 -27.89 -43.52 -8.28
N ALA A 449 -29.06 -43.22 -7.72
CA ALA A 449 -29.30 -42.67 -6.38
C ALA A 449 -28.64 -43.45 -5.22
N ALA A 450 -27.44 -43.05 -4.82
CA ALA A 450 -26.87 -43.37 -3.52
C ALA A 450 -27.55 -42.53 -2.42
N LYS A 451 -27.75 -43.12 -1.24
CA LYS A 451 -28.42 -42.49 -0.10
C LYS A 451 -27.41 -41.68 0.71
N ASN A 452 -27.74 -40.43 1.01
CA ASN A 452 -26.94 -39.44 1.76
C ASN A 452 -25.67 -38.99 1.04
N ARG A 453 -25.77 -37.94 0.22
CA ARG A 453 -24.59 -37.35 -0.44
C ARG A 453 -24.12 -36.09 0.26
N GLU A 454 -22.82 -35.98 0.43
CA GLU A 454 -22.15 -34.74 0.80
C GLU A 454 -21.59 -34.06 -0.44
N PHE A 455 -21.90 -32.79 -0.62
CA PHE A 455 -21.35 -31.93 -1.66
C PHE A 455 -20.45 -30.87 -1.03
N ARG A 456 -19.41 -30.44 -1.75
CA ARG A 456 -18.62 -29.27 -1.35
C ARG A 456 -18.19 -28.41 -2.52
N THR A 457 -17.92 -27.15 -2.23
CA THR A 457 -17.26 -26.20 -3.14
C THR A 457 -16.23 -25.38 -2.35
N VAL A 458 -15.23 -24.89 -3.07
CA VAL A 458 -14.22 -23.96 -2.54
C VAL A 458 -14.40 -22.61 -3.23
N LEU A 459 -14.33 -21.53 -2.46
CA LEU A 459 -14.35 -20.16 -2.97
C LEU A 459 -13.31 -19.32 -2.23
N TYR A 460 -12.86 -18.25 -2.84
CA TYR A 460 -11.86 -17.36 -2.26
C TYR A 460 -12.44 -15.99 -1.87
N ASP A 461 -11.76 -15.31 -0.97
CA ASP A 461 -12.12 -13.95 -0.55
C ASP A 461 -10.85 -13.12 -0.29
N HIS A 462 -10.72 -11.94 -0.93
CA HIS A 462 -9.55 -11.06 -0.81
C HIS A 462 -8.21 -11.70 -1.20
N VAL A 463 -8.23 -12.56 -2.21
CA VAL A 463 -7.00 -13.18 -2.75
C VAL A 463 -6.44 -12.38 -3.93
N THR A 464 -7.26 -11.60 -4.63
CA THR A 464 -6.77 -10.71 -5.69
C THR A 464 -5.91 -9.58 -5.11
N SER A 465 -4.66 -9.48 -5.57
CA SER A 465 -3.83 -8.29 -5.35
C SER A 465 -3.84 -7.39 -6.61
N ILE A 466 -4.39 -6.19 -6.47
CA ILE A 466 -4.34 -5.14 -7.50
C ILE A 466 -3.75 -3.85 -6.93
N THR A 467 -2.77 -3.28 -7.65
CA THR A 467 -2.29 -1.91 -7.41
C THR A 467 -2.89 -0.97 -8.43
N TRP A 468 -3.87 -0.19 -7.99
CA TRP A 468 -4.48 0.87 -8.80
C TRP A 468 -3.62 2.13 -8.79
N PHE A 469 -3.64 2.87 -9.89
CA PHE A 469 -2.92 4.13 -10.06
C PHE A 469 -3.78 5.33 -9.62
N GLY A 470 -3.12 6.45 -9.29
CA GLY A 470 -3.78 7.64 -8.76
C GLY A 470 -3.98 7.65 -7.23
N GLU A 471 -4.56 8.74 -6.73
CA GLU A 471 -4.77 8.98 -5.28
C GLU A 471 -6.24 8.89 -4.86
N SER A 472 -7.17 8.96 -5.80
CA SER A 472 -8.60 8.92 -5.51
C SER A 472 -9.07 7.52 -5.11
N GLN A 473 -10.10 7.46 -4.26
CA GLN A 473 -10.79 6.21 -3.93
C GLN A 473 -11.43 5.60 -5.18
N ASP A 474 -12.03 6.45 -6.01
CA ASP A 474 -12.59 6.06 -7.30
C ASP A 474 -11.55 6.23 -8.41
N ILE A 475 -11.63 5.40 -9.44
CA ILE A 475 -10.78 5.54 -10.62
C ILE A 475 -11.39 6.63 -11.51
N SER A 476 -10.62 7.68 -11.78
CA SER A 476 -10.98 8.69 -12.75
C SER A 476 -10.33 8.37 -14.10
N ILE A 477 -11.13 8.40 -15.17
CA ILE A 477 -10.65 8.15 -16.54
C ILE A 477 -11.24 9.18 -17.49
N ASN A 478 -10.40 9.82 -18.31
CA ASN A 478 -10.86 10.78 -19.30
C ASN A 478 -11.60 10.07 -20.44
N ALA A 479 -12.63 10.72 -20.99
CA ALA A 479 -13.20 10.31 -22.26
C ALA A 479 -12.10 10.18 -23.34
N ASP A 480 -12.11 9.06 -24.06
CA ASP A 480 -11.05 8.58 -24.98
C ASP A 480 -9.66 8.36 -24.37
N GLY A 481 -9.49 8.63 -23.07
CA GLY A 481 -8.24 8.46 -22.33
C GLY A 481 -7.99 7.02 -21.88
N THR A 482 -6.72 6.75 -21.54
CA THR A 482 -6.28 5.45 -21.02
C THR A 482 -5.70 5.60 -19.62
N VAL A 483 -6.11 4.71 -18.73
CA VAL A 483 -5.45 4.48 -17.42
C VAL A 483 -4.99 3.04 -17.34
N ALA A 484 -4.20 2.70 -16.33
CA ALA A 484 -3.78 1.33 -16.13
C ALA A 484 -3.74 0.98 -14.63
N PHE A 485 -3.52 -0.30 -14.34
CA PHE A 485 -3.29 -0.81 -13.00
C PHE A 485 -2.44 -2.08 -13.08
N PHE A 486 -1.87 -2.49 -11.96
CA PHE A 486 -1.17 -3.78 -11.86
C PHE A 486 -2.06 -4.83 -11.21
N TRP A 487 -2.09 -6.02 -11.80
CA TRP A 487 -2.51 -7.25 -11.14
C TRP A 487 -1.25 -8.04 -10.73
N GLU A 488 -1.18 -8.44 -9.45
CA GLU A 488 0.00 -9.06 -8.83
C GLU A 488 -0.35 -10.48 -8.37
N PRO A 489 -0.41 -11.44 -9.29
CA PRO A 489 -1.11 -12.67 -9.01
C PRO A 489 -0.27 -13.56 -8.07
N ASN A 490 1.07 -13.47 -8.12
CA ASN A 490 1.98 -14.14 -7.18
C ASN A 490 1.96 -13.58 -5.74
N ARG A 491 1.33 -12.41 -5.52
CA ARG A 491 1.11 -11.84 -4.18
C ARG A 491 -0.29 -12.17 -3.66
N SER A 492 -1.03 -13.04 -4.33
CA SER A 492 -2.28 -13.54 -3.79
C SER A 492 -2.02 -14.24 -2.45
N LEU A 493 -2.99 -14.16 -1.53
CA LEU A 493 -2.94 -14.87 -0.25
C LEU A 493 -3.01 -16.40 -0.40
N ILE A 494 -3.08 -16.92 -1.63
CA ILE A 494 -3.08 -18.34 -1.92
C ILE A 494 -1.66 -18.72 -2.33
N PRO A 495 -1.00 -19.64 -1.62
CA PRO A 495 0.25 -20.23 -2.08
C PRO A 495 -0.03 -20.94 -3.40
N TRP A 496 0.48 -20.39 -4.50
CA TRP A 496 0.42 -21.07 -5.79
C TRP A 496 1.45 -22.19 -5.77
N ASN A 497 1.01 -23.43 -5.88
CA ASN A 497 1.93 -24.51 -6.18
C ASN A 497 2.30 -24.43 -7.66
N LYS A 498 3.54 -24.77 -8.00
CA LYS A 498 4.02 -24.87 -9.41
C LYS A 498 3.12 -25.74 -10.31
N THR A 499 2.25 -26.56 -9.70
CA THR A 499 1.29 -27.45 -10.35
C THR A 499 -0.09 -26.84 -10.58
N ASP A 500 -0.38 -25.64 -10.06
CA ASP A 500 -1.64 -24.95 -10.31
C ASP A 500 -1.65 -24.43 -11.74
N GLN A 501 -2.51 -24.99 -12.59
CA GLN A 501 -2.41 -24.86 -14.05
C GLN A 501 -3.19 -23.66 -14.60
N SER A 502 -4.09 -23.04 -13.82
CA SER A 502 -4.88 -21.90 -14.30
C SER A 502 -5.18 -20.86 -13.23
N VAL A 503 -4.66 -19.65 -13.41
CA VAL A 503 -5.05 -18.46 -12.64
C VAL A 503 -5.53 -17.39 -13.61
N GLU A 504 -6.77 -16.94 -13.40
CA GLU A 504 -7.45 -16.00 -14.29
C GLU A 504 -8.00 -14.81 -13.50
N LEU A 505 -7.75 -13.59 -13.95
CA LEU A 505 -8.45 -12.39 -13.46
C LEU A 505 -9.66 -12.12 -14.36
N THR A 506 -10.85 -12.08 -13.79
CA THR A 506 -12.05 -11.62 -14.48
C THR A 506 -12.38 -10.20 -14.07
N LEU A 507 -12.59 -9.33 -15.06
CA LEU A 507 -13.05 -7.96 -14.92
C LEU A 507 -14.50 -7.84 -15.40
N LEU A 508 -15.30 -7.08 -14.64
CA LEU A 508 -16.67 -6.70 -14.97
C LEU A 508 -16.66 -5.19 -15.21
N LEU A 509 -16.72 -4.79 -16.47
CA LEU A 509 -16.55 -3.42 -16.91
C LEU A 509 -17.90 -2.81 -17.32
N PRO A 510 -18.20 -1.56 -16.94
CA PRO A 510 -19.28 -0.81 -17.57
C PRO A 510 -19.12 -0.78 -19.09
N GLU A 511 -20.23 -0.67 -19.84
CA GLU A 511 -20.20 -0.74 -21.31
C GLU A 511 -19.32 0.33 -21.98
N TRP A 512 -19.08 1.45 -21.29
CA TRP A 512 -18.23 2.56 -21.74
C TRP A 512 -16.73 2.37 -21.43
N LEU A 513 -16.34 1.22 -20.86
CA LEU A 513 -14.94 0.85 -20.60
C LEU A 513 -14.54 -0.42 -21.38
N THR A 514 -13.31 -0.42 -21.86
CA THR A 514 -12.70 -1.57 -22.55
C THR A 514 -11.26 -1.81 -22.08
N VAL A 515 -10.80 -3.06 -22.17
CA VAL A 515 -9.39 -3.41 -21.92
C VAL A 515 -8.58 -3.15 -23.19
N THR A 516 -7.57 -2.29 -23.10
CA THR A 516 -6.66 -2.00 -24.24
C THR A 516 -5.55 -3.04 -24.38
N GLY A 517 -5.20 -3.71 -23.28
CA GLY A 517 -4.19 -4.75 -23.26
C GLY A 517 -3.88 -5.24 -21.85
N ALA A 518 -3.17 -6.35 -21.79
CA ALA A 518 -2.63 -6.97 -20.59
C ALA A 518 -1.22 -7.46 -20.94
N SER A 519 -0.22 -7.10 -20.14
CA SER A 519 1.18 -7.42 -20.43
C SER A 519 1.96 -7.63 -19.15
N SER A 520 2.85 -8.62 -19.11
CA SER A 520 3.96 -8.57 -18.15
C SER A 520 4.87 -7.40 -18.48
N ARG A 521 5.67 -6.98 -17.51
CA ARG A 521 6.88 -6.23 -17.85
C ARG A 521 7.81 -7.17 -18.61
N GLU A 522 8.07 -6.87 -19.87
CA GLU A 522 9.12 -7.56 -20.60
C GLU A 522 10.44 -7.33 -19.88
N VAL A 523 11.24 -8.38 -19.78
CA VAL A 523 12.63 -8.23 -19.41
C VAL A 523 13.40 -8.61 -20.66
N ASN A 524 13.99 -7.62 -21.33
CA ASN A 524 14.79 -7.89 -22.51
C ASN A 524 15.98 -8.77 -22.12
N GLY A 525 15.95 -10.01 -22.62
CA GLY A 525 16.91 -11.09 -22.31
C GLY A 525 18.32 -10.88 -22.81
N GLU A 526 18.68 -9.72 -23.35
CA GLU A 526 20.01 -9.48 -23.92
C GLU A 526 20.83 -8.43 -23.16
N THR A 527 20.22 -7.72 -22.19
CA THR A 527 20.74 -6.39 -21.81
C THR A 527 21.17 -6.22 -20.35
N THR A 528 21.11 -7.28 -19.53
CA THR A 528 21.59 -7.25 -18.14
C THR A 528 22.29 -8.58 -17.83
N PRO A 529 23.55 -8.64 -17.35
CA PRO A 529 24.25 -9.88 -16.97
C PRO A 529 23.46 -10.74 -15.98
N TYR A 530 22.68 -10.13 -15.09
CA TYR A 530 21.77 -10.82 -14.16
C TYR A 530 20.45 -11.29 -14.79
N ARG A 531 20.12 -10.83 -16.00
CA ARG A 531 18.84 -11.08 -16.71
C ARG A 531 19.01 -11.61 -18.15
N ILE A 532 20.24 -11.84 -18.61
CA ILE A 532 20.57 -12.39 -19.95
C ILE A 532 19.95 -13.79 -20.17
N ASN A 533 19.60 -14.49 -19.09
CA ASN A 533 18.93 -15.78 -19.16
C ASN A 533 17.39 -15.67 -19.13
N GLN A 534 16.83 -14.45 -19.06
CA GLN A 534 15.38 -14.23 -19.03
C GLN A 534 14.88 -14.10 -20.47
N LYS A 535 14.30 -15.17 -21.02
CA LYS A 535 13.68 -15.11 -22.34
C LYS A 535 12.58 -14.02 -22.35
N PRO A 536 12.45 -13.21 -23.41
CA PRO A 536 11.30 -12.33 -23.59
C PRO A 536 10.02 -13.15 -23.46
N LEU A 537 9.21 -12.82 -22.45
CA LEU A 537 7.96 -13.52 -22.18
C LEU A 537 6.85 -12.85 -22.98
N THR A 538 6.82 -13.13 -24.28
CA THR A 538 5.74 -12.65 -25.15
C THR A 538 4.47 -13.45 -24.90
N ASN A 539 3.33 -12.76 -24.78
CA ASN A 539 2.00 -13.36 -24.63
C ASN A 539 1.82 -14.25 -23.37
N LEU A 540 2.32 -13.82 -22.21
CA LEU A 540 2.03 -14.50 -20.94
C LEU A 540 0.54 -14.45 -20.57
N TYR A 541 -0.09 -13.33 -20.89
CA TYR A 541 -1.50 -13.10 -20.58
C TYR A 541 -2.33 -13.17 -21.84
N GLN A 542 -3.44 -13.90 -21.76
CA GLN A 542 -4.44 -13.95 -22.82
C GLN A 542 -5.67 -13.20 -22.36
N ILE A 543 -6.20 -12.35 -23.22
CA ILE A 543 -7.42 -11.58 -22.95
C ILE A 543 -8.55 -12.24 -23.73
N GLN A 544 -9.58 -12.65 -23.02
CA GLN A 544 -10.79 -13.22 -23.60
C GLN A 544 -12.00 -12.35 -23.24
N GLN A 545 -12.78 -11.97 -24.25
CA GLN A 545 -14.07 -11.33 -24.03
C GLN A 545 -15.10 -12.39 -23.63
N GLY A 546 -15.73 -12.19 -22.48
CA GLY A 546 -16.80 -13.01 -21.96
C GLY A 546 -18.17 -12.50 -22.34
N LYS A 547 -19.21 -13.24 -21.96
CA LYS A 547 -20.60 -12.77 -22.11
C LYS A 547 -20.87 -11.65 -21.09
N PRO A 548 -21.67 -10.63 -21.44
CA PRO A 548 -22.09 -9.63 -20.49
C PRO A 548 -22.85 -10.25 -19.31
N VAL A 549 -22.65 -9.71 -18.11
CA VAL A 549 -23.33 -10.16 -16.88
C VAL A 549 -24.14 -9.01 -16.32
N ARG A 550 -25.40 -9.29 -15.95
CA ARG A 550 -26.29 -8.32 -15.33
C ARG A 550 -26.26 -8.45 -13.82
N ASN A 551 -25.97 -7.36 -13.12
CA ASN A 551 -26.09 -7.30 -11.67
C ASN A 551 -27.58 -7.29 -11.28
N GLN A 552 -27.97 -8.21 -10.40
CA GLN A 552 -29.37 -8.41 -10.03
C GLN A 552 -29.89 -7.32 -9.09
N LYS A 553 -29.00 -6.57 -8.42
CA LYS A 553 -29.36 -5.56 -7.43
C LYS A 553 -29.66 -4.20 -8.04
N ASP A 554 -28.85 -3.75 -8.98
CA ASP A 554 -28.99 -2.44 -9.64
C ASP A 554 -29.46 -2.56 -11.11
N GLY A 555 -29.47 -3.78 -11.67
CA GLY A 555 -29.86 -4.04 -13.05
C GLY A 555 -28.81 -3.67 -14.10
N VAL A 556 -27.62 -3.21 -13.70
CA VAL A 556 -26.53 -2.78 -14.59
C VAL A 556 -25.92 -3.98 -15.31
N THR A 557 -25.65 -3.84 -16.60
CA THR A 557 -24.97 -4.85 -17.41
C THR A 557 -23.48 -4.50 -17.51
N TYR A 558 -22.64 -5.49 -17.23
CA TYR A 558 -21.19 -5.39 -17.31
C TYR A 558 -20.66 -6.23 -18.46
N ASN A 559 -19.76 -5.68 -19.26
CA ASN A 559 -18.89 -6.43 -20.14
C ASN A 559 -17.94 -7.27 -19.29
N THR A 560 -17.76 -8.54 -19.66
CA THR A 560 -16.85 -9.43 -18.93
C THR A 560 -15.57 -9.59 -19.72
N VAL A 561 -14.41 -9.44 -19.07
CA VAL A 561 -13.11 -9.69 -19.67
C VAL A 561 -12.31 -10.60 -18.77
N THR A 562 -11.82 -11.73 -19.28
CA THR A 562 -10.97 -12.66 -18.54
C THR A 562 -9.53 -12.53 -19.03
N ILE A 563 -8.59 -12.46 -18.08
CA ILE A 563 -7.16 -12.34 -18.32
C ILE A 563 -6.50 -13.57 -17.68
N SER A 564 -6.16 -14.57 -18.47
CA SER A 564 -5.55 -15.81 -17.99
C SER A 564 -4.03 -15.71 -17.89
N SER A 565 -3.44 -16.49 -16.98
CA SER A 565 -1.99 -16.54 -16.74
C SER A 565 -1.43 -17.95 -16.88
N ASP A 566 -2.13 -18.85 -17.57
CA ASP A 566 -1.86 -20.29 -17.68
C ASP A 566 -0.48 -20.60 -18.30
N ARG A 567 0.16 -19.61 -18.92
CA ARG A 567 1.51 -19.69 -19.46
C ARG A 567 2.62 -19.29 -18.48
N LEU A 568 2.27 -18.91 -17.25
CA LEU A 568 3.26 -18.60 -16.20
C LEU A 568 4.13 -19.81 -15.87
N GLY A 569 3.56 -21.03 -15.89
CA GLY A 569 4.32 -22.27 -15.70
C GLY A 569 5.41 -22.49 -16.75
N GLU A 570 5.23 -22.00 -17.97
CA GLU A 570 6.25 -22.05 -19.05
C GLU A 570 7.41 -21.06 -18.80
N ALA A 571 7.21 -20.06 -17.94
CA ALA A 571 8.12 -18.94 -17.72
C ALA A 571 9.08 -19.10 -16.52
N PHE A 572 8.92 -20.16 -15.71
CA PHE A 572 9.73 -20.42 -14.51
C PHE A 572 10.73 -21.58 -14.73
N PRO A 573 11.94 -21.34 -15.27
CA PRO A 573 13.02 -22.31 -15.12
C PRO A 573 13.41 -22.45 -13.64
N ASP A 574 13.99 -23.59 -13.26
CA ASP A 574 14.43 -23.95 -11.88
C ASP A 574 15.44 -22.97 -11.22
N TRP A 575 15.75 -21.86 -11.88
CA TRP A 575 16.81 -20.92 -11.50
C TRP A 575 16.26 -19.64 -10.84
N ASP A 576 14.95 -19.36 -10.88
CA ASP A 576 14.35 -18.25 -10.14
C ASP A 576 14.07 -18.64 -8.68
N LYS A 577 15.12 -18.59 -7.86
CA LYS A 577 15.01 -18.80 -6.41
C LYS A 577 14.68 -17.52 -5.64
N GLU A 578 14.80 -16.35 -6.27
CA GLU A 578 14.53 -15.06 -5.63
C GLU A 578 13.09 -14.59 -5.90
N GLU A 579 12.31 -14.48 -4.84
CA GLU A 579 10.89 -14.08 -4.83
C GLU A 579 10.63 -12.78 -5.62
N ILE A 580 11.55 -11.80 -5.54
CA ILE A 580 11.43 -10.52 -6.23
C ILE A 580 11.49 -10.66 -7.76
N SER A 581 12.23 -11.63 -8.27
CA SER A 581 12.36 -11.87 -9.71
C SER A 581 11.10 -12.48 -10.28
N VAL A 582 10.50 -13.46 -9.57
CA VAL A 582 9.20 -14.03 -9.95
C VAL A 582 8.13 -12.94 -9.89
N TYR A 583 8.12 -12.13 -8.84
CA TYR A 583 7.19 -11.00 -8.70
C TYR A 583 7.22 -10.00 -9.86
N LEU A 584 8.40 -9.55 -10.27
CA LEU A 584 8.50 -8.58 -11.37
C LEU A 584 8.06 -9.17 -12.71
N ARG A 585 8.22 -10.48 -12.92
CA ARG A 585 7.80 -11.17 -14.15
C ARG A 585 6.32 -11.50 -14.20
N THR A 586 5.75 -11.90 -13.07
CA THR A 586 4.33 -12.28 -12.97
C THR A 586 3.40 -11.10 -12.76
N ARG A 587 3.93 -9.90 -12.55
CA ARG A 587 3.09 -8.70 -12.46
C ARG A 587 2.51 -8.37 -13.83
N CYS A 588 1.18 -8.34 -13.93
CA CYS A 588 0.46 -7.97 -15.13
C CYS A 588 0.07 -6.49 -15.09
N LEU A 589 0.48 -5.70 -16.08
CA LEU A 589 -0.03 -4.36 -16.34
C LEU A 589 -1.26 -4.46 -17.24
N ILE A 590 -2.38 -3.90 -16.80
CA ILE A 590 -3.65 -3.92 -17.52
C ILE A 590 -4.08 -2.50 -17.83
N GLY A 591 -4.34 -2.22 -19.10
CA GLY A 591 -4.79 -0.91 -19.60
C GLY A 591 -6.31 -0.88 -19.78
N LEU A 592 -6.93 0.20 -19.36
CA LEU A 592 -8.35 0.49 -19.55
C LEU A 592 -8.52 1.77 -20.36
N GLN A 593 -9.41 1.73 -21.34
CA GLN A 593 -9.77 2.91 -22.14
C GLN A 593 -11.27 3.15 -22.05
N ALA A 594 -11.61 4.43 -21.83
CA ALA A 594 -12.98 4.90 -21.87
C ALA A 594 -13.40 5.29 -23.28
N SER A 595 -14.70 5.16 -23.57
CA SER A 595 -15.29 5.69 -24.80
C SER A 595 -15.29 7.23 -24.82
N ALA A 596 -15.42 7.80 -26.01
CA ALA A 596 -15.52 9.25 -26.24
C ALA A 596 -16.68 9.93 -25.48
N ASP A 597 -17.76 9.19 -25.24
CA ASP A 597 -18.95 9.68 -24.55
C ASP A 597 -18.92 9.39 -23.03
N ALA A 598 -17.78 8.97 -22.48
CA ALA A 598 -17.67 8.59 -21.07
C ALA A 598 -17.80 9.77 -20.09
N ALA A 599 -17.65 11.01 -20.56
CA ALA A 599 -17.71 12.18 -19.69
C ALA A 599 -19.04 12.26 -18.90
N GLY A 600 -18.93 12.36 -17.57
CA GLY A 600 -20.08 12.40 -16.67
C GLY A 600 -20.68 11.03 -16.34
N LYS A 601 -20.23 9.94 -16.97
CA LYS A 601 -20.65 8.59 -16.61
C LYS A 601 -19.99 8.16 -15.29
N SER A 602 -20.71 7.40 -14.49
CA SER A 602 -20.19 6.74 -13.30
C SER A 602 -20.56 5.27 -13.32
N GLY A 603 -19.80 4.46 -12.60
CA GLY A 603 -20.03 3.03 -12.52
C GLY A 603 -19.10 2.36 -11.51
N GLN A 604 -18.99 1.05 -11.63
CA GLN A 604 -18.04 0.27 -10.85
C GLN A 604 -17.28 -0.69 -11.76
N ILE A 605 -16.01 -0.94 -11.46
CA ILE A 605 -15.24 -2.03 -12.05
C ILE A 605 -15.31 -3.20 -11.08
N GLY A 606 -15.99 -4.26 -11.50
CA GLY A 606 -15.96 -5.52 -10.77
C GLY A 606 -14.70 -6.32 -11.09
N TYR A 607 -14.15 -7.05 -10.13
CA TYR A 607 -13.00 -7.93 -10.36
C TYR A 607 -12.98 -9.12 -9.40
N TYR A 608 -12.49 -10.26 -9.87
CA TYR A 608 -12.21 -11.44 -9.05
C TYR A 608 -11.21 -12.35 -9.77
N VAL A 609 -10.41 -13.09 -9.01
CA VAL A 609 -9.53 -14.12 -9.55
C VAL A 609 -10.19 -15.48 -9.47
N THR A 610 -9.92 -16.35 -10.43
CA THR A 610 -10.27 -17.77 -10.42
C THR A 610 -8.99 -18.58 -10.41
N VAL A 611 -8.83 -19.47 -9.44
CA VAL A 611 -7.66 -20.36 -9.32
C VAL A 611 -8.15 -21.80 -9.44
N ASN A 612 -7.67 -22.54 -10.45
CA ASN A 612 -8.10 -23.91 -10.74
C ASN A 612 -9.65 -24.05 -10.75
N ALA A 613 -10.33 -23.15 -11.46
CA ALA A 613 -11.78 -23.04 -11.54
C ALA A 613 -12.53 -22.80 -10.21
N ARG A 614 -11.83 -22.37 -9.15
CA ARG A 614 -12.42 -21.92 -7.87
C ARG A 614 -12.41 -20.39 -7.83
N PRO A 615 -13.58 -19.74 -7.81
CA PRO A 615 -13.67 -18.28 -7.94
C PRO A 615 -13.42 -17.58 -6.61
N GLU A 616 -12.91 -16.36 -6.69
CA GLU A 616 -13.01 -15.37 -5.64
C GLU A 616 -14.36 -14.65 -5.69
N ILE A 617 -14.81 -14.16 -4.54
CA ILE A 617 -15.93 -13.24 -4.43
C ILE A 617 -15.63 -11.91 -5.15
N ALA A 618 -16.48 -11.56 -6.12
CA ALA A 618 -16.37 -10.33 -6.89
C ALA A 618 -16.29 -9.07 -6.01
N ARG A 619 -15.20 -8.33 -6.19
CA ARG A 619 -14.96 -7.00 -5.63
C ARG A 619 -15.34 -5.94 -6.61
N PHE A 620 -15.58 -4.73 -6.11
CA PHE A 620 -15.95 -3.58 -6.92
C PHE A 620 -15.15 -2.35 -6.50
N ARG A 621 -14.68 -1.58 -7.49
CA ARG A 621 -14.11 -0.26 -7.27
C ARG A 621 -14.90 0.77 -8.06
N GLY A 622 -15.21 1.92 -7.47
CA GLY A 622 -15.89 3.00 -8.18
C GLY A 622 -15.04 3.51 -9.33
N VAL A 623 -15.70 3.86 -10.44
CA VAL A 623 -15.06 4.45 -11.62
C VAL A 623 -15.92 5.57 -12.17
N ARG A 624 -15.28 6.65 -12.60
CA ARG A 624 -15.95 7.82 -13.17
C ARG A 624 -15.27 8.26 -14.45
N GLY A 625 -16.07 8.41 -15.50
CA GLY A 625 -15.67 9.03 -16.74
C GLY A 625 -15.72 10.55 -16.58
N ILE A 626 -14.60 11.21 -16.83
CA ILE A 626 -14.49 12.67 -16.79
C ILE A 626 -14.23 13.20 -18.20
N SER A 627 -14.26 14.53 -18.36
CA SER A 627 -14.08 15.18 -19.67
C SER A 627 -12.85 14.67 -20.41
N ALA A 628 -12.93 14.71 -21.74
CA ALA A 628 -11.79 14.45 -22.61
C ALA A 628 -10.66 15.43 -22.29
N LEU A 629 -9.42 14.97 -22.50
CA LEU A 629 -8.25 15.80 -22.31
C LEU A 629 -8.19 16.86 -23.42
N ASN A 630 -7.82 18.06 -23.03
CA ASN A 630 -7.80 19.21 -23.91
C ASN A 630 -6.44 19.94 -23.81
N GLY A 631 -5.36 19.26 -23.43
CA GLY A 631 -4.03 19.86 -23.34
C GLY A 631 -3.49 20.28 -24.71
N LEU A 632 -2.52 21.18 -24.71
CA LEU A 632 -1.77 21.57 -25.91
C LEU A 632 -0.28 21.47 -25.63
N GLN A 633 0.48 20.99 -26.61
CA GLN A 633 1.93 20.87 -26.49
C GLN A 633 2.59 22.24 -26.75
N PRO A 634 3.32 22.82 -25.79
CA PRO A 634 4.17 23.99 -26.05
C PRO A 634 5.29 23.64 -27.06
N LYS A 635 5.84 24.66 -27.72
CA LYS A 635 6.85 24.47 -28.79
C LYS A 635 8.30 24.44 -28.26
N LYS A 636 8.59 25.21 -27.21
CA LYS A 636 9.91 25.39 -26.58
C LYS A 636 9.95 24.79 -25.18
N ALA A 637 8.92 25.03 -24.37
CA ALA A 637 8.81 24.51 -23.01
C ALA A 637 8.65 22.99 -23.01
N ARG A 638 9.20 22.34 -22.00
CA ARG A 638 9.11 20.88 -21.86
C ARG A 638 8.17 20.46 -20.75
N PHE A 639 7.24 19.58 -21.07
CA PHE A 639 6.50 18.82 -20.07
C PHE A 639 6.89 17.36 -20.23
N THR A 640 7.76 16.89 -19.33
CA THR A 640 8.30 15.53 -19.32
C THR A 640 7.50 14.66 -18.37
N MET A 641 6.84 13.62 -18.87
CA MET A 641 5.99 12.73 -18.06
C MET A 641 6.68 11.40 -17.75
N TYR A 642 6.75 11.05 -16.47
CA TYR A 642 7.34 9.78 -16.02
C TYR A 642 6.36 8.62 -16.15
N LEU A 643 6.38 7.92 -17.30
CA LEU A 643 5.48 6.81 -17.61
C LEU A 643 6.07 5.44 -17.20
N ASN A 644 6.76 5.38 -16.06
CA ASN A 644 7.46 4.16 -15.64
C ASN A 644 6.55 2.97 -15.37
N GLN A 645 5.28 3.20 -15.10
CA GLN A 645 4.29 2.12 -15.04
C GLN A 645 4.22 1.33 -16.36
N PHE A 646 4.51 1.97 -17.51
CA PHE A 646 4.55 1.36 -18.85
C PHE A 646 5.96 0.97 -19.32
N THR A 647 7.00 1.15 -18.51
CA THR A 647 8.38 0.68 -18.80
C THR A 647 8.36 -0.81 -19.10
N ASN A 648 8.95 -1.19 -20.25
CA ASN A 648 8.95 -2.55 -20.79
C ASN A 648 7.54 -3.16 -20.98
N CYS A 649 6.56 -2.34 -21.31
CA CYS A 649 5.24 -2.84 -21.73
C CYS A 649 5.35 -3.56 -23.08
N GLY A 650 5.14 -4.88 -23.09
CA GLY A 650 5.10 -5.70 -24.32
C GLY A 650 3.82 -5.54 -25.15
N SER A 651 2.80 -4.85 -24.64
CA SER A 651 1.56 -4.57 -25.39
C SER A 651 1.67 -3.27 -26.19
N THR A 652 1.93 -3.39 -27.48
CA THR A 652 1.93 -2.26 -28.43
C THR A 652 0.61 -1.46 -28.41
N PRO A 653 -0.60 -2.07 -28.43
CA PRO A 653 -1.85 -1.31 -28.34
C PRO A 653 -1.96 -0.46 -27.06
N MET A 654 -1.60 -1.03 -25.92
CA MET A 654 -1.65 -0.34 -24.63
C MET A 654 -0.66 0.84 -24.59
N LEU A 655 0.57 0.63 -25.07
CA LEU A 655 1.58 1.69 -25.11
C LEU A 655 1.19 2.83 -26.06
N LYS A 656 0.63 2.52 -27.24
CA LYS A 656 0.07 3.55 -28.14
C LYS A 656 -1.05 4.34 -27.47
N ALA A 657 -1.93 3.68 -26.72
CA ALA A 657 -3.03 4.35 -26.02
C ALA A 657 -2.53 5.26 -24.88
N ALA A 658 -1.52 4.81 -24.13
CA ALA A 658 -0.84 5.62 -23.12
C ALA A 658 -0.15 6.86 -23.73
N LEU A 659 0.57 6.70 -24.84
CA LEU A 659 1.23 7.82 -25.54
C LEU A 659 0.23 8.83 -26.11
N ARG A 660 -0.92 8.38 -26.64
CA ARG A 660 -2.02 9.29 -27.04
C ARG A 660 -2.58 10.06 -25.86
N THR A 661 -2.75 9.40 -24.71
CA THR A 661 -3.23 10.06 -23.49
C THR A 661 -2.24 11.13 -23.01
N ALA A 662 -0.93 10.83 -23.02
CA ALA A 662 0.12 11.79 -22.70
C ALA A 662 0.13 12.99 -23.69
N GLN A 663 0.02 12.72 -24.99
CA GLN A 663 -0.11 13.75 -26.03
C GLN A 663 -1.34 14.63 -25.81
N ALA A 664 -2.51 14.04 -25.55
CA ALA A 664 -3.75 14.77 -25.29
C ALA A 664 -3.72 15.58 -23.99
N ALA A 665 -2.87 15.19 -23.03
CA ALA A 665 -2.55 16.00 -21.86
C ALA A 665 -1.57 17.15 -22.15
N GLY A 666 -1.09 17.31 -23.39
CA GLY A 666 -0.14 18.36 -23.78
C GLY A 666 1.32 18.08 -23.37
N THR A 667 1.64 16.84 -23.01
CA THR A 667 3.01 16.42 -22.69
C THR A 667 3.89 16.51 -23.94
N THR A 668 5.13 17.00 -23.82
CA THR A 668 6.07 17.11 -24.97
C THR A 668 7.14 16.02 -24.96
N GLU A 669 7.36 15.39 -23.81
CA GLU A 669 8.39 14.38 -23.63
C GLU A 669 7.92 13.30 -22.65
N VAL A 670 8.30 12.05 -22.88
CA VAL A 670 8.00 10.95 -21.97
C VAL A 670 9.26 10.27 -21.49
N PHE A 671 9.27 9.90 -20.22
CA PHE A 671 10.23 8.98 -19.66
C PHE A 671 9.61 7.58 -19.66
N VAL A 672 10.00 6.75 -20.61
CA VAL A 672 9.50 5.38 -20.74
C VAL A 672 10.57 4.50 -21.38
N ASP A 673 10.81 3.33 -20.79
CA ASP A 673 11.61 2.29 -21.42
C ASP A 673 10.77 1.58 -22.47
N ASN A 674 10.93 2.03 -23.71
CA ASN A 674 10.17 1.61 -24.87
C ASN A 674 11.09 1.55 -26.08
N THR A 675 11.22 0.34 -26.63
CA THR A 675 11.92 0.09 -27.89
C THR A 675 10.98 -0.32 -29.03
N GLN A 676 9.69 -0.54 -28.73
CA GLN A 676 8.74 -1.15 -29.67
C GLN A 676 7.90 -0.12 -30.44
N VAL A 677 7.50 0.97 -29.78
CA VAL A 677 6.57 1.95 -30.36
C VAL A 677 7.29 3.28 -30.60
N PRO A 678 7.35 3.79 -31.85
CA PRO A 678 7.92 5.12 -32.10
C PRO A 678 7.09 6.20 -31.39
N VAL A 679 7.75 7.10 -30.67
CA VAL A 679 7.09 8.22 -29.97
C VAL A 679 6.81 9.43 -30.89
N ALA A 680 7.56 9.56 -31.99
CA ALA A 680 7.46 10.69 -32.92
C ALA A 680 6.05 10.92 -33.52
N PRO A 681 5.25 9.89 -33.88
CA PRO A 681 3.86 10.09 -34.34
C PRO A 681 2.94 10.78 -33.33
N PHE A 682 3.32 10.83 -32.06
CA PHE A 682 2.61 11.51 -30.98
C PHE A 682 3.20 12.90 -30.67
N ASN A 683 4.16 13.36 -31.48
CA ASN A 683 4.93 14.58 -31.26
C ASN A 683 5.56 14.62 -29.85
N LEU A 684 6.14 13.48 -29.43
CA LEU A 684 6.78 13.31 -28.14
C LEU A 684 8.28 13.05 -28.33
N GLY A 685 9.10 13.66 -27.48
CA GLY A 685 10.46 13.21 -27.19
C GLY A 685 10.47 12.00 -26.25
N GLN A 686 11.55 11.23 -26.25
CA GLN A 686 11.75 10.14 -25.29
C GLN A 686 13.04 10.35 -24.51
N SER A 687 12.90 10.51 -23.20
CA SER A 687 13.98 10.59 -22.22
C SER A 687 14.28 9.22 -21.62
N TYR A 688 15.56 8.98 -21.29
CA TYR A 688 16.00 7.71 -20.69
C TYR A 688 17.13 7.91 -19.66
N PHE A 689 17.22 7.06 -18.64
CA PHE A 689 18.30 7.07 -17.64
C PHE A 689 19.62 6.58 -18.25
N PHE A 690 20.65 7.39 -18.12
CA PHE A 690 21.98 7.10 -18.62
C PHE A 690 22.97 6.89 -17.47
N HIS A 691 23.70 5.78 -17.53
CA HIS A 691 24.85 5.53 -16.66
C HIS A 691 25.99 4.86 -17.44
N MET A 692 27.21 5.02 -16.94
CA MET A 692 28.40 4.36 -17.47
C MET A 692 28.84 3.27 -16.48
N ARG A 693 28.39 2.03 -16.70
CA ARG A 693 28.75 0.89 -15.84
C ARG A 693 28.83 -0.45 -16.56
N GLY A 694 29.36 -1.44 -15.86
CA GLY A 694 29.49 -2.81 -16.34
C GLY A 694 28.13 -3.51 -16.36
N GLY A 695 27.46 -3.45 -17.51
CA GLY A 695 26.27 -4.22 -17.87
C GLY A 695 25.11 -4.12 -16.87
N PHE A 696 24.23 -3.13 -16.99
CA PHE A 696 23.01 -3.13 -16.16
C PHE A 696 21.75 -2.60 -16.84
N GLY A 697 21.76 -2.34 -18.15
CA GLY A 697 20.53 -2.09 -18.90
C GLY A 697 20.74 -1.84 -20.39
N PRO A 698 19.66 -1.90 -21.21
CA PRO A 698 19.71 -1.67 -22.67
C PRO A 698 20.28 -0.28 -23.06
N MET A 699 20.21 0.65 -22.12
CA MET A 699 20.40 2.09 -22.33
C MET A 699 21.49 2.70 -21.47
N GLU A 700 22.25 1.85 -20.79
CA GLU A 700 23.50 2.24 -20.18
C GLU A 700 24.62 2.11 -21.19
N ALA A 701 25.67 2.92 -21.05
CA ALA A 701 26.90 2.68 -21.77
C ALA A 701 27.53 1.39 -21.21
N ASN A 702 27.63 0.34 -22.04
CA ASN A 702 28.26 -0.91 -21.62
C ASN A 702 29.77 -0.72 -21.47
N MET A 703 30.24 -0.55 -20.23
CA MET A 703 31.66 -0.29 -19.97
C MET A 703 32.50 -1.56 -19.81
N THR A 704 31.92 -2.77 -19.87
CA THR A 704 32.65 -4.02 -19.63
C THR A 704 33.85 -4.21 -20.56
N PRO A 705 33.74 -4.02 -21.89
CA PRO A 705 34.90 -4.10 -22.79
C PRO A 705 35.96 -3.05 -22.49
N ALA A 706 35.55 -1.84 -22.11
CA ALA A 706 36.47 -0.75 -21.75
C ALA A 706 37.22 -1.07 -20.47
N PHE A 707 36.55 -1.60 -19.43
CA PHE A 707 37.19 -2.00 -18.18
C PHE A 707 38.19 -3.14 -18.36
N ALA A 708 37.91 -4.09 -19.26
CA ALA A 708 38.85 -5.18 -19.55
C ALA A 708 40.15 -4.66 -20.19
N LYS A 709 40.06 -3.65 -21.07
CA LYS A 709 41.22 -3.02 -21.73
C LYS A 709 41.92 -1.98 -20.85
N MET A 710 41.15 -1.27 -20.03
CA MET A 710 41.59 -0.17 -19.17
C MET A 710 41.09 -0.38 -17.75
N PRO A 711 41.74 -1.25 -16.95
CA PRO A 711 41.26 -1.60 -15.60
C PRO A 711 41.09 -0.39 -14.67
N TRP A 712 41.92 0.65 -14.82
CA TRP A 712 41.82 1.88 -14.04
C TRP A 712 40.53 2.68 -14.27
N LEU A 713 39.84 2.46 -15.40
CA LEU A 713 38.55 3.07 -15.68
C LEU A 713 37.43 2.50 -14.80
N ARG A 714 37.64 1.36 -14.13
CA ARG A 714 36.64 0.71 -13.27
C ARG A 714 36.67 1.31 -11.86
N GLY A 715 35.56 1.90 -11.45
CA GLY A 715 35.30 2.37 -10.09
C GLY A 715 34.41 1.42 -9.28
N TRP A 716 33.75 1.96 -8.26
CA TRP A 716 32.92 1.20 -7.32
C TRP A 716 31.70 0.54 -8.00
N ASN A 717 31.36 -0.70 -7.62
CA ASN A 717 30.28 -1.50 -8.20
C ASN A 717 30.21 -1.48 -9.75
N SER A 718 31.37 -1.48 -10.39
CA SER A 718 31.50 -1.47 -11.86
C SER A 718 30.99 -0.18 -12.53
N TYR A 719 30.89 0.95 -11.83
CA TYR A 719 30.72 2.25 -12.46
C TYR A 719 32.05 2.74 -13.06
N ALA A 720 32.01 3.67 -14.01
CA ALA A 720 33.22 4.30 -14.53
C ALA A 720 33.85 5.23 -13.48
N ASN A 721 35.18 5.20 -13.35
CA ASN A 721 35.93 6.19 -12.57
C ASN A 721 36.08 7.48 -13.39
N LEU A 722 35.40 8.57 -12.99
CA LEU A 722 35.44 9.84 -13.73
C LEU A 722 36.85 10.44 -13.84
N VAL A 723 37.70 10.22 -12.84
CA VAL A 723 39.08 10.74 -12.83
C VAL A 723 39.91 10.08 -13.92
N ALA A 724 39.82 8.76 -14.02
CA ALA A 724 40.45 7.99 -15.10
C ALA A 724 39.82 8.35 -16.45
N LEU A 725 38.49 8.39 -16.53
CA LEU A 725 37.75 8.72 -17.74
C LEU A 725 38.21 10.05 -18.34
N ASN A 726 38.34 11.11 -17.52
CA ASN A 726 38.75 12.43 -17.99
C ASN A 726 40.18 12.49 -18.57
N ARG A 727 41.02 11.50 -18.26
CA ARG A 727 42.45 11.47 -18.59
C ARG A 727 42.83 10.42 -19.64
N LEU A 728 41.89 9.57 -20.07
CA LEU A 728 42.12 8.51 -21.06
C LEU A 728 41.35 8.84 -22.36
N PRO A 729 42.01 9.36 -23.41
CA PRO A 729 41.37 9.64 -24.70
C PRO A 729 40.66 8.42 -25.30
N GLU A 730 41.26 7.23 -25.16
CA GLU A 730 40.74 5.97 -25.70
C GLU A 730 39.41 5.56 -25.03
N ALA A 731 39.17 6.00 -23.79
CA ALA A 731 37.89 5.77 -23.12
C ALA A 731 36.76 6.62 -23.72
N TRP A 732 37.06 7.84 -24.18
CA TRP A 732 36.09 8.69 -24.88
C TRP A 732 35.82 8.19 -26.30
N GLU A 733 36.83 7.70 -27.02
CA GLU A 733 36.63 7.02 -28.31
C GLU A 733 35.72 5.80 -28.17
N TYR A 734 35.90 5.02 -27.10
CA TYR A 734 35.01 3.90 -26.81
C TYR A 734 33.57 4.35 -26.54
N LEU A 735 33.37 5.39 -25.72
CA LEU A 735 32.04 5.92 -25.43
C LEU A 735 31.35 6.46 -26.68
N ASP A 736 32.08 7.09 -27.61
CA ASP A 736 31.54 7.55 -28.89
C ASP A 736 30.91 6.40 -29.68
N GLN A 737 31.65 5.29 -29.81
CA GLN A 737 31.14 4.08 -30.43
C GLN A 737 29.98 3.45 -29.65
N GLU A 738 29.95 3.62 -28.33
CA GLU A 738 28.87 3.11 -27.50
C GLU A 738 27.59 3.95 -27.65
N PHE A 739 27.69 5.26 -27.88
CA PHE A 739 26.54 6.12 -28.18
C PHE A 739 25.90 5.72 -29.53
N ASP A 740 26.73 5.42 -30.54
CA ASP A 740 26.26 4.82 -31.80
C ASP A 740 25.47 3.52 -31.57
N ARG A 741 25.99 2.64 -30.70
CA ARG A 741 25.33 1.37 -30.34
C ARG A 741 24.03 1.64 -29.57
N LEU A 742 24.03 2.58 -28.63
CA LEU A 742 22.87 2.97 -27.85
C LEU A 742 21.75 3.46 -28.76
N LYS A 743 22.04 4.35 -29.71
CA LYS A 743 21.04 4.85 -30.67
C LYS A 743 20.45 3.74 -31.53
N LYS A 744 21.23 2.72 -31.88
CA LYS A 744 20.73 1.52 -32.58
C LYS A 744 19.81 0.66 -31.70
N ARG A 745 20.12 0.52 -30.41
CA ARG A 745 19.31 -0.23 -29.45
C ARG A 745 18.00 0.48 -29.09
N SER A 746 18.03 1.81 -29.06
CA SER A 746 16.86 2.66 -28.78
C SER A 746 16.77 3.85 -29.74
N PRO A 747 16.23 3.62 -30.94
CA PRO A 747 16.22 4.61 -32.01
C PRO A 747 15.36 5.84 -31.68
N TYR A 748 14.42 5.71 -30.76
CA TYR A 748 13.45 6.76 -30.43
C TYR A 748 13.91 7.71 -29.33
N THR A 749 14.98 7.39 -28.61
CA THR A 749 15.53 8.24 -27.55
C THR A 749 16.01 9.56 -28.13
N THR A 750 15.58 10.66 -27.53
CA THR A 750 15.99 12.03 -27.88
C THR A 750 16.84 12.67 -26.79
N ASN A 751 16.74 12.22 -25.54
CA ASN A 751 17.48 12.76 -24.41
C ASN A 751 18.00 11.66 -23.48
N LEU A 752 19.24 11.83 -23.02
CA LEU A 752 19.90 11.00 -22.01
C LEU A 752 19.97 11.77 -20.70
N LEU A 753 19.36 11.22 -19.65
CA LEU A 753 19.35 11.78 -18.31
C LEU A 753 20.31 11.00 -17.40
N LEU A 754 21.42 11.63 -16.99
CA LEU A 754 22.24 11.12 -15.91
C LEU A 754 21.59 11.48 -14.57
N ASP A 755 20.91 10.50 -13.97
CA ASP A 755 20.33 10.61 -12.62
C ASP A 755 21.45 10.53 -11.57
N TYR A 756 22.06 11.69 -11.28
CA TYR A 756 23.28 11.77 -10.49
C TYR A 756 22.98 12.08 -9.01
N GLU A 757 22.78 11.02 -8.22
CA GLU A 757 22.50 11.11 -6.78
C GLU A 757 23.55 10.35 -5.94
N PHE A 758 24.83 10.51 -6.27
CA PHE A 758 25.89 9.64 -5.74
C PHE A 758 26.77 10.30 -4.69
N PRO A 759 26.98 9.69 -3.52
CA PRO A 759 27.81 10.28 -2.48
C PRO A 759 29.30 10.30 -2.83
N PRO A 760 30.11 11.14 -2.14
CA PRO A 760 31.50 11.42 -2.52
C PRO A 760 32.44 10.22 -2.63
N PHE A 761 32.09 9.07 -2.04
CA PHE A 761 32.91 7.86 -1.99
C PHE A 761 32.20 6.61 -2.57
N LYS A 762 31.17 6.77 -3.40
CA LYS A 762 30.49 5.63 -4.06
C LYS A 762 30.34 5.84 -5.57
N HIS A 763 29.98 4.76 -6.27
CA HIS A 763 29.66 4.74 -7.71
C HIS A 763 30.79 5.28 -8.59
N TYR A 764 30.61 6.46 -9.15
CA TYR A 764 31.58 7.15 -10.01
C TYR A 764 32.86 7.57 -9.28
N SER A 765 32.89 7.44 -7.94
CA SER A 765 34.05 7.68 -7.09
C SER A 765 34.94 6.45 -6.94
N ASP A 766 36.24 6.69 -6.85
CA ASP A 766 37.28 5.70 -6.64
C ASP A 766 38.39 6.31 -5.78
N VAL A 767 39.01 5.50 -4.92
CA VAL A 767 40.12 5.88 -4.04
C VAL A 767 41.37 5.06 -4.34
N SER A 768 41.56 4.65 -5.60
CA SER A 768 42.81 4.02 -6.05
C SER A 768 43.99 4.98 -5.90
N GLU A 769 45.18 4.41 -5.78
CA GLU A 769 46.43 5.17 -5.65
C GLU A 769 46.59 6.22 -6.76
N ALA A 770 46.23 5.88 -8.00
CA ALA A 770 46.29 6.82 -9.12
C ALA A 770 45.31 8.00 -8.97
N THR A 771 44.07 7.74 -8.53
CA THR A 771 43.10 8.80 -8.24
C THR A 771 43.57 9.68 -7.08
N LEU A 772 44.08 9.07 -6.01
CA LEU A 772 44.57 9.77 -4.83
C LEU A 772 45.79 10.63 -5.13
N LYS A 773 46.68 10.17 -6.02
CA LYS A 773 47.85 10.94 -6.48
C LYS A 773 47.41 12.21 -7.23
N VAL A 774 46.45 12.09 -8.13
CA VAL A 774 45.89 13.24 -8.86
C VAL A 774 45.24 14.23 -7.89
N PHE A 775 44.43 13.73 -6.96
CA PHE A 775 43.81 14.57 -5.94
C PHE A 775 44.86 15.29 -5.07
N ALA A 776 45.89 14.58 -4.62
CA ALA A 776 46.97 15.14 -3.83
C ALA A 776 47.75 16.22 -4.60
N GLU A 777 48.02 16.00 -5.89
CA GLU A 777 48.70 16.96 -6.76
C GLU A 777 47.89 18.25 -6.94
N ILE A 778 46.59 18.14 -7.25
CA ILE A 778 45.72 19.30 -7.49
C ILE A 778 45.57 20.19 -6.24
N TYR A 779 45.51 19.59 -5.05
CA TYR A 779 45.31 20.32 -3.79
C TYR A 779 46.59 20.48 -2.95
N GLY A 780 47.76 20.09 -3.47
CA GLY A 780 49.05 20.22 -2.77
C GLY A 780 49.12 19.42 -1.46
N ILE A 781 48.48 18.25 -1.38
CA ILE A 781 48.45 17.41 -0.19
C ILE A 781 49.71 16.54 -0.15
N THR A 782 50.53 16.69 0.89
CA THR A 782 51.78 15.93 1.09
C THR A 782 51.65 14.79 2.09
N GLU A 783 50.47 14.62 2.70
CA GLU A 783 50.22 13.61 3.74
C GLU A 783 50.21 12.18 3.15
N THR A 784 50.97 11.29 3.78
CA THR A 784 51.09 9.88 3.38
C THR A 784 50.99 8.94 4.59
N PRO A 785 50.18 7.87 4.56
CA PRO A 785 49.35 7.46 3.42
C PRO A 785 48.06 8.31 3.31
N LEU A 786 47.73 8.75 2.10
CA LEU A 786 46.41 9.30 1.79
C LEU A 786 45.46 8.14 1.51
N ASN A 787 44.28 8.14 2.13
CA ASN A 787 43.23 7.15 1.93
C ASN A 787 41.86 7.74 2.28
N GLN A 788 40.78 6.99 2.09
CA GLN A 788 39.42 7.46 2.35
C GLN A 788 39.24 7.99 3.79
N VAL A 789 39.77 7.31 4.81
CA VAL A 789 39.62 7.74 6.21
C VAL A 789 40.27 9.09 6.46
N VAL A 790 41.48 9.28 5.93
CA VAL A 790 42.20 10.57 6.04
C VAL A 790 41.44 11.67 5.31
N ILE A 791 40.90 11.38 4.12
CA ILE A 791 40.11 12.34 3.36
C ILE A 791 38.84 12.72 4.12
N GLU A 792 38.05 11.75 4.59
CA GLU A 792 36.82 12.01 5.34
C GLU A 792 37.06 12.87 6.58
N GLN A 793 38.19 12.67 7.26
CA GLN A 793 38.52 13.39 8.50
C GLN A 793 39.13 14.78 8.28
N LYS A 794 39.93 14.97 7.23
CA LYS A 794 40.76 16.18 7.05
C LYS A 794 40.51 16.94 5.76
N TYR A 795 40.16 16.25 4.68
CA TYR A 795 40.16 16.80 3.33
C TYR A 795 38.81 16.62 2.61
N LEU A 796 37.71 16.44 3.36
CA LEU A 796 36.41 16.13 2.78
C LEU A 796 35.92 17.24 1.85
N GLU A 797 36.10 18.51 2.23
CA GLU A 797 35.69 19.64 1.40
C GLU A 797 36.48 19.70 0.09
N GLN A 798 37.81 19.52 0.15
CA GLN A 798 38.68 19.46 -1.02
C GLN A 798 38.31 18.28 -1.92
N TRP A 799 37.99 17.13 -1.32
CA TRP A 799 37.56 15.95 -2.07
C TRP A 799 36.21 16.17 -2.75
N VAL A 800 35.23 16.75 -2.05
CA VAL A 800 33.94 17.10 -2.65
C VAL A 800 34.13 18.06 -3.82
N ASP A 801 34.94 19.11 -3.65
CA ASP A 801 35.27 20.07 -4.71
C ASP A 801 35.95 19.39 -5.92
N PHE A 802 36.96 18.54 -5.66
CA PHE A 802 37.63 17.75 -6.68
C PHE A 802 36.64 16.92 -7.49
N ARG A 803 35.74 16.22 -6.80
CA ARG A 803 34.73 15.36 -7.43
C ARG A 803 33.72 16.15 -8.26
N CYS A 804 33.31 17.33 -7.81
CA CYS A 804 32.40 18.20 -8.57
C CYS A 804 33.03 18.66 -9.89
N LYS A 805 34.31 19.07 -9.84
CA LYS A 805 35.07 19.48 -11.04
C LYS A 805 35.25 18.34 -12.03
N GLU A 806 35.59 17.14 -11.56
CA GLU A 806 35.72 15.96 -12.42
C GLU A 806 34.39 15.56 -13.08
N LEU A 807 33.26 15.72 -12.36
CA LEU A 807 31.93 15.54 -12.93
C LEU A 807 31.63 16.60 -13.98
N ALA A 808 31.90 17.89 -13.72
CA ALA A 808 31.62 18.96 -14.67
C ALA A 808 32.34 18.77 -16.01
N VAL A 809 33.62 18.39 -15.98
CA VAL A 809 34.40 18.06 -17.19
C VAL A 809 33.78 16.85 -17.92
N SER A 810 33.37 15.82 -17.18
CA SER A 810 32.73 14.64 -17.76
C SER A 810 31.38 14.99 -18.40
N ALA A 811 30.59 15.84 -17.74
CA ALA A 811 29.27 16.28 -18.19
C ALA A 811 29.35 17.04 -19.52
N ARG A 812 30.31 17.99 -19.65
CA ARG A 812 30.58 18.70 -20.91
C ARG A 812 30.90 17.72 -22.04
N LYS A 813 31.85 16.81 -21.82
CA LYS A 813 32.27 15.83 -22.83
C LYS A 813 31.13 14.87 -23.21
N LEU A 814 30.32 14.44 -22.26
CA LEU A 814 29.15 13.59 -22.52
C LEU A 814 28.08 14.33 -23.31
N ARG A 815 27.86 15.63 -23.04
CA ARG A 815 26.96 16.47 -23.86
C ARG A 815 27.48 16.60 -25.29
N GLU A 816 28.74 16.97 -25.48
CA GLU A 816 29.36 17.07 -26.81
C GLU A 816 29.26 15.75 -27.59
N LEU A 817 29.40 14.62 -26.88
CA LEU A 817 29.18 13.29 -27.45
C LEU A 817 27.72 13.07 -27.87
N ALA A 818 26.77 13.36 -26.98
CA ALA A 818 25.35 13.23 -27.24
C ALA A 818 24.92 14.05 -28.48
N GLU A 819 25.37 15.30 -28.56
CA GLU A 819 25.05 16.22 -29.67
C GLU A 819 25.52 15.67 -31.02
N ARG A 820 26.72 15.05 -31.08
CA ARG A 820 27.22 14.38 -32.30
C ARG A 820 26.31 13.25 -32.78
N HIS A 821 25.55 12.65 -31.87
CA HIS A 821 24.62 11.55 -32.12
C HIS A 821 23.14 11.99 -32.20
N ASN A 822 22.88 13.30 -32.32
CA ASN A 822 21.53 13.89 -32.28
C ASN A 822 20.74 13.45 -31.03
N LEU A 823 21.42 13.51 -29.89
CA LEU A 823 20.87 13.28 -28.55
C LEU A 823 21.14 14.52 -27.71
N GLU A 824 20.22 14.80 -26.80
CA GLU A 824 20.45 15.74 -25.72
C GLU A 824 21.03 15.03 -24.50
N PHE A 825 21.73 15.80 -23.67
CA PHE A 825 22.28 15.30 -22.43
C PHE A 825 21.85 16.18 -21.26
N SER A 826 21.25 15.54 -20.27
CA SER A 826 20.68 16.17 -19.09
C SER A 826 21.23 15.53 -17.82
N ILE A 827 21.23 16.29 -16.72
CA ILE A 827 21.60 15.79 -15.39
C ILE A 827 20.50 16.17 -14.40
N TYR A 828 20.26 15.30 -13.42
CA TYR A 828 19.48 15.64 -12.23
C TYR A 828 20.38 16.26 -11.14
N GLY A 829 19.96 17.39 -10.56
CA GLY A 829 20.71 18.01 -9.47
C GLY A 829 20.05 19.25 -8.88
N THR A 830 20.80 19.96 -8.03
CA THR A 830 20.37 21.20 -7.38
C THR A 830 21.60 22.06 -7.05
N PRO A 831 21.51 23.40 -7.12
CA PRO A 831 22.63 24.30 -6.84
C PRO A 831 22.96 24.44 -5.35
N SER A 832 22.18 23.79 -4.47
CA SER A 832 22.29 23.99 -3.03
C SER A 832 23.55 23.34 -2.43
N PRO A 833 24.29 24.04 -1.55
CA PRO A 833 25.51 23.52 -0.94
C PRO A 833 25.33 22.20 -0.18
N ARG A 834 24.12 21.95 0.34
CA ARG A 834 23.76 20.70 1.00
C ARG A 834 23.95 19.51 0.07
N TRP A 835 23.51 19.64 -1.18
CA TRP A 835 23.55 18.57 -2.15
C TRP A 835 24.91 18.45 -2.84
N LYS A 836 25.69 19.53 -2.91
CA LYS A 836 27.12 19.45 -3.25
C LYS A 836 27.85 18.42 -2.37
N LYS A 837 27.63 18.44 -1.05
CA LYS A 837 28.24 17.46 -0.12
C LYS A 837 27.62 16.08 -0.20
N ARG A 838 26.32 15.99 -0.47
CA ARG A 838 25.59 14.72 -0.50
C ARG A 838 25.78 13.95 -1.80
N TYR A 839 25.84 14.65 -2.93
CA TYR A 839 25.87 14.07 -4.27
C TYR A 839 27.13 14.40 -5.06
N SER A 840 28.05 15.24 -4.56
CA SER A 840 29.26 15.65 -5.31
C SER A 840 28.95 16.22 -6.69
N ILE A 841 27.95 17.09 -6.75
CA ILE A 841 27.56 17.86 -7.94
C ILE A 841 27.55 19.36 -7.58
N ASP A 842 28.14 20.17 -8.44
CA ASP A 842 28.11 21.63 -8.33
C ASP A 842 27.68 22.22 -9.67
N TRP A 843 26.57 22.95 -9.64
CA TRP A 843 26.02 23.61 -10.83
C TRP A 843 26.91 24.75 -11.32
N ALA A 844 27.67 25.40 -10.43
CA ALA A 844 28.58 26.46 -10.84
C ALA A 844 29.72 25.90 -11.70
N ASP A 845 30.25 24.73 -11.33
CA ASP A 845 31.28 24.04 -12.13
C ASP A 845 30.70 23.54 -13.46
N ILE A 846 29.49 22.97 -13.47
CA ILE A 846 28.80 22.56 -14.72
C ILE A 846 28.57 23.77 -15.65
N ALA A 847 28.10 24.88 -15.10
CA ALA A 847 27.88 26.12 -15.85
C ALA A 847 29.21 26.68 -16.40
N HIS A 848 30.29 26.62 -15.62
CA HIS A 848 31.62 27.04 -16.04
C HIS A 848 32.15 26.22 -17.23
N GLU A 849 31.90 24.91 -17.24
CA GLU A 849 32.23 24.01 -18.36
C GLU A 849 31.28 24.16 -19.57
N GLY A 850 30.40 25.16 -19.55
CA GLY A 850 29.54 25.52 -20.67
C GLY A 850 28.14 24.92 -20.63
N GLY A 851 27.72 24.30 -19.51
CA GLY A 851 26.34 23.88 -19.27
C GLY A 851 25.93 22.52 -19.83
N LEU A 852 24.61 22.29 -19.87
CA LEU A 852 23.94 21.08 -20.36
C LEU A 852 22.89 21.44 -21.41
N SER A 853 22.30 20.45 -22.07
CA SER A 853 21.08 20.70 -22.88
C SER A 853 19.95 21.16 -21.95
N HIS A 854 19.72 20.39 -20.88
CA HIS A 854 18.78 20.73 -19.82
C HIS A 854 19.26 20.23 -18.47
N ILE A 855 18.75 20.83 -17.39
CA ILE A 855 18.99 20.34 -16.04
C ILE A 855 17.67 20.12 -15.30
N TYR A 856 17.53 18.94 -14.71
CA TYR A 856 16.37 18.61 -13.89
C TYR A 856 16.63 19.03 -12.46
N PHE A 857 15.78 19.91 -11.96
CA PHE A 857 15.86 20.49 -10.64
C PHE A 857 14.80 19.88 -9.73
N GLY A 858 15.25 19.05 -8.78
CA GLY A 858 14.40 18.44 -7.75
C GLY A 858 14.78 18.87 -6.34
N GLY A 859 13.77 19.05 -5.49
CA GLY A 859 13.92 19.28 -4.06
C GLY A 859 14.42 20.66 -3.61
N VAL A 860 13.72 21.19 -2.60
CA VAL A 860 13.93 22.45 -1.82
C VAL A 860 13.49 23.76 -2.50
N TRP A 861 12.82 24.61 -1.71
CA TRP A 861 11.53 25.27 -2.01
C TRP A 861 11.56 26.79 -1.87
N ASP A 862 12.74 27.39 -1.70
CA ASP A 862 12.86 28.83 -1.45
C ASP A 862 13.51 29.59 -2.60
N TYR A 863 13.17 30.88 -2.67
CA TYR A 863 13.52 31.75 -3.76
C TYR A 863 15.03 31.97 -3.92
N HIS A 864 15.87 31.82 -2.88
CA HIS A 864 17.32 32.04 -3.01
C HIS A 864 17.97 30.93 -3.83
N GLU A 865 17.64 29.67 -3.54
CA GLU A 865 18.17 28.53 -4.31
C GLU A 865 17.68 28.57 -5.76
N ASN A 866 16.42 28.98 -5.97
CA ASN A 866 15.88 29.17 -7.32
C ASN A 866 16.59 30.30 -8.08
N GLU A 867 16.81 31.47 -7.46
CA GLU A 867 17.52 32.57 -8.08
C GLU A 867 18.94 32.18 -8.51
N ILE A 868 19.65 31.41 -7.66
CA ILE A 868 20.97 30.86 -8.00
C ILE A 868 20.87 29.89 -9.18
N ALA A 869 19.93 28.93 -9.14
CA ALA A 869 19.69 27.98 -10.23
C ALA A 869 19.46 28.71 -11.56
N MET A 870 18.54 29.68 -11.58
CA MET A 870 18.16 30.41 -12.78
C MET A 870 19.30 31.29 -13.31
N LYS A 871 20.11 31.87 -12.41
CA LYS A 871 21.30 32.63 -12.82
C LYS A 871 22.31 31.72 -13.50
N LEU A 872 22.69 30.61 -12.87
CA LEU A 872 23.67 29.66 -13.42
C LEU A 872 23.20 29.05 -14.75
N ALA A 873 21.92 28.72 -14.84
CA ALA A 873 21.28 28.24 -16.06
C ALA A 873 21.37 29.26 -17.20
N LYS A 874 21.04 30.52 -16.92
CA LYS A 874 21.15 31.62 -17.90
C LYS A 874 22.59 31.84 -18.35
N ASP A 875 23.53 31.87 -17.42
CA ASP A 875 24.96 32.13 -17.71
C ASP A 875 25.57 31.02 -18.60
N SER A 876 24.99 29.82 -18.58
CA SER A 876 25.44 28.65 -19.34
C SER A 876 24.51 28.24 -20.48
N ASN A 877 23.49 29.05 -20.80
CA ASN A 877 22.45 28.75 -21.80
C ASN A 877 21.81 27.36 -21.61
N THR A 878 21.66 26.92 -20.36
CA THR A 878 21.03 25.65 -19.99
C THR A 878 19.57 25.89 -19.65
N ALA A 879 18.64 25.13 -20.21
CA ALA A 879 17.24 25.21 -19.79
C ALA A 879 17.00 24.41 -18.50
N VAL A 880 16.17 24.93 -17.60
CA VAL A 880 15.84 24.27 -16.33
C VAL A 880 14.45 23.65 -16.42
N LEU A 881 14.34 22.40 -15.99
CA LEU A 881 13.07 21.75 -15.75
C LEU A 881 12.94 21.58 -14.24
N THR A 882 11.92 22.19 -13.63
CA THR A 882 11.60 21.89 -12.23
C THR A 882 10.71 20.66 -12.17
N SER A 883 10.51 20.09 -11.00
CA SER A 883 9.87 18.78 -10.91
C SER A 883 8.69 18.76 -9.94
N VAL A 884 7.60 18.12 -10.36
CA VAL A 884 6.46 17.73 -9.51
C VAL A 884 6.74 16.30 -9.08
N HIS A 885 7.03 16.10 -7.79
CA HIS A 885 7.47 14.81 -7.26
C HIS A 885 6.40 14.23 -6.33
N VAL A 886 5.95 13.02 -6.65
CA VAL A 886 5.25 12.17 -5.69
C VAL A 886 5.95 10.80 -5.65
N CYS A 887 6.72 10.59 -4.59
CA CYS A 887 7.34 9.31 -4.25
C CYS A 887 6.63 8.68 -3.03
N SER A 888 7.08 7.51 -2.59
CA SER A 888 6.49 6.85 -1.40
C SER A 888 6.61 7.67 -0.10
N THR A 889 7.54 8.64 -0.04
CA THR A 889 7.84 9.42 1.17
C THR A 889 7.46 10.91 1.11
N ASP A 890 7.35 11.50 -0.09
CA ASP A 890 7.02 12.91 -0.29
C ASP A 890 5.84 13.04 -1.27
N ASN A 891 4.76 13.72 -0.85
CA ASN A 891 3.62 14.02 -1.72
C ASN A 891 3.45 15.52 -1.85
N THR A 892 3.93 16.06 -2.97
CA THR A 892 3.79 17.49 -3.29
C THR A 892 2.47 17.81 -3.99
N GLY A 893 1.61 16.81 -4.22
CA GLY A 893 0.27 16.94 -4.81
C GLY A 893 0.26 17.10 -6.34
N TRP A 894 -0.84 16.69 -6.97
CA TRP A 894 -1.08 16.73 -8.44
C TRP A 894 -2.10 17.79 -8.86
N SER A 895 -2.02 18.99 -8.29
CA SER A 895 -2.96 20.08 -8.64
C SER A 895 -2.39 20.99 -9.72
N ARG A 896 -3.25 21.60 -10.55
CA ARG A 896 -2.83 22.56 -11.58
C ARG A 896 -2.07 23.76 -11.01
N GLY A 897 -2.40 24.20 -9.78
CA GLY A 897 -1.66 25.28 -9.12
C GLY A 897 -0.21 24.92 -8.88
N ILE A 898 0.04 23.70 -8.39
CA ILE A 898 1.39 23.20 -8.12
C ILE A 898 2.17 22.96 -9.42
N ILE A 899 1.54 22.38 -10.45
CA ILE A 899 2.18 22.17 -11.76
C ILE A 899 2.52 23.52 -12.41
N MET A 900 1.58 24.49 -12.40
CA MET A 900 1.82 25.85 -12.89
C MET A 900 2.93 26.55 -12.11
N ARG A 901 2.95 26.39 -10.78
CA ARG A 901 4.00 26.93 -9.92
C ARG A 901 5.38 26.44 -10.35
N ARG A 902 5.52 25.13 -10.56
CA ARG A 902 6.75 24.51 -11.06
C ARG A 902 7.15 25.08 -12.43
N PHE A 903 6.19 25.24 -13.32
CA PHE A 903 6.44 25.81 -14.65
C PHE A 903 6.93 27.27 -14.59
N ILE A 904 6.31 28.11 -13.76
CA ILE A 904 6.72 29.51 -13.53
C ILE A 904 8.15 29.57 -12.97
N LEU A 905 8.47 28.69 -12.00
CA LEU A 905 9.79 28.62 -11.39
C LEU A 905 10.89 28.17 -12.35
N ALA A 906 10.52 27.42 -13.40
CA ALA A 906 11.41 27.04 -14.47
C ALA A 906 11.64 28.16 -15.51
N ARG A 907 10.99 29.32 -15.33
CA ARG A 907 11.01 30.47 -16.27
C ARG A 907 10.72 30.04 -17.72
N GLY A 908 9.69 29.22 -17.87
CA GLY A 908 9.29 28.68 -19.17
C GLY A 908 10.10 27.47 -19.65
N GLY A 909 11.17 27.06 -18.97
CA GLY A 909 12.01 25.92 -19.38
C GLY A 909 11.23 24.60 -19.42
N GLY A 910 10.56 24.23 -18.31
CA GLY A 910 9.67 23.08 -18.30
C GLY A 910 9.40 22.46 -16.93
N VAL A 911 8.68 21.34 -16.94
CA VAL A 911 8.30 20.55 -15.76
C VAL A 911 8.54 19.06 -15.99
N LEU A 912 9.20 18.40 -15.05
CA LEU A 912 9.23 16.94 -14.89
C LEU A 912 8.07 16.50 -14.00
N LEU A 913 7.15 15.74 -14.57
CA LEU A 913 6.00 15.16 -13.90
C LEU A 913 6.39 13.74 -13.43
N TRP A 914 6.99 13.65 -12.23
CA TRP A 914 7.50 12.40 -11.67
C TRP A 914 6.48 11.75 -10.74
N TYR A 915 5.86 10.66 -11.19
CA TYR A 915 4.96 9.87 -10.35
C TYR A 915 5.26 8.37 -10.36
N GLU A 916 5.67 7.83 -9.23
CA GLU A 916 6.01 6.40 -9.13
C GLU A 916 4.77 5.49 -9.06
N LYS A 917 3.60 6.03 -8.72
CA LYS A 917 2.35 5.25 -8.57
C LYS A 917 1.48 5.22 -9.83
N GLY A 918 1.89 5.90 -10.91
CA GLY A 918 1.15 5.98 -12.16
C GLY A 918 -0.03 6.97 -12.11
N PHE A 919 -0.35 7.57 -13.26
CA PHE A 919 -1.35 8.64 -13.38
C PHE A 919 -2.79 8.11 -13.54
N ASP A 920 -3.75 8.85 -12.99
CA ASP A 920 -5.18 8.71 -13.28
C ASP A 920 -5.70 9.89 -14.13
N GLY A 921 -6.98 9.85 -14.50
CA GLY A 921 -7.59 10.87 -15.34
C GLY A 921 -7.67 12.27 -14.72
N GLU A 922 -7.77 12.38 -13.39
CA GLU A 922 -7.79 13.69 -12.73
C GLU A 922 -6.44 14.37 -12.85
N MET A 923 -5.36 13.62 -12.62
CA MET A 923 -4.00 14.14 -12.79
C MET A 923 -3.75 14.55 -14.23
N TYR A 924 -4.20 13.75 -15.20
CA TYR A 924 -4.11 14.13 -16.61
C TYR A 924 -4.87 15.42 -16.93
N GLN A 925 -6.04 15.67 -16.30
CA GLN A 925 -6.77 16.94 -16.48
C GLN A 925 -6.02 18.14 -15.90
N GLU A 926 -5.42 18.00 -14.72
CA GLU A 926 -4.64 19.07 -14.12
C GLU A 926 -3.39 19.40 -14.96
N ILE A 927 -2.76 18.38 -15.56
CA ILE A 927 -1.66 18.55 -16.52
C ILE A 927 -2.17 19.23 -17.79
N ALA A 928 -3.26 18.75 -18.39
CA ALA A 928 -3.87 19.30 -19.60
C ALA A 928 -4.21 20.78 -19.48
N ALA A 929 -4.77 21.20 -18.33
CA ALA A 929 -5.09 22.60 -18.06
C ALA A 929 -3.83 23.48 -18.10
N VAL A 930 -2.74 23.06 -17.45
CA VAL A 930 -1.49 23.82 -17.41
C VAL A 930 -0.80 23.85 -18.78
N THR A 931 -0.70 22.72 -19.46
CA THR A 931 -0.02 22.65 -20.76
C THR A 931 -0.72 23.48 -21.82
N ARG A 932 -2.06 23.51 -21.82
CA ARG A 932 -2.85 24.43 -22.67
C ARG A 932 -2.44 25.89 -22.47
N LEU A 933 -2.51 26.38 -21.24
CA LEU A 933 -2.16 27.76 -20.93
C LEU A 933 -0.68 28.06 -21.25
N ALA A 934 0.22 27.11 -20.94
CA ALA A 934 1.64 27.21 -21.24
C ALA A 934 1.90 27.32 -22.75
N ALA A 935 1.19 26.55 -23.58
CA ALA A 935 1.36 26.55 -25.03
C ALA A 935 0.78 27.83 -25.68
N GLU A 936 -0.39 28.28 -25.25
CA GLU A 936 -1.05 29.48 -25.79
C GLU A 936 -0.27 30.76 -25.48
N TYR A 937 0.35 30.83 -24.30
CA TYR A 937 1.06 32.01 -23.82
C TYR A 937 2.56 31.80 -23.62
N GLU A 938 3.14 30.85 -24.38
CA GLU A 938 4.52 30.43 -24.22
C GLU A 938 5.53 31.59 -24.26
N THR A 939 5.31 32.59 -25.13
CA THR A 939 6.19 33.75 -25.25
C THR A 939 6.21 34.61 -23.99
N PHE A 940 5.11 34.72 -23.24
CA PHE A 940 5.09 35.42 -21.96
C PHE A 940 6.00 34.74 -20.94
N PHE A 941 5.97 33.40 -20.86
CA PHE A 941 6.80 32.66 -19.92
C PHE A 941 8.29 32.67 -20.30
N GLN A 942 8.60 32.70 -21.60
CA GLN A 942 9.96 32.68 -22.12
C GLN A 942 10.64 34.06 -22.12
N GLU A 943 9.90 35.09 -22.53
CA GLU A 943 10.45 36.40 -22.90
C GLU A 943 9.82 37.55 -22.10
N GLY A 944 8.71 37.30 -21.41
CA GLY A 944 7.98 38.31 -20.65
C GLY A 944 8.66 38.70 -19.35
N LYS A 945 8.50 39.96 -18.96
CA LYS A 945 8.95 40.46 -17.66
C LYS A 945 7.93 40.09 -16.58
N ALA A 946 8.31 39.17 -15.70
CA ALA A 946 7.47 38.76 -14.57
C ALA A 946 7.53 39.74 -13.40
N GLN A 947 6.39 40.01 -12.78
CA GLN A 947 6.23 40.72 -11.51
C GLN A 947 5.22 39.99 -10.63
N ALA A 948 5.35 40.14 -9.31
CA ALA A 948 4.39 39.58 -8.36
C ALA A 948 3.71 40.67 -7.53
N PHE A 949 2.44 40.41 -7.17
CA PHE A 949 1.59 41.28 -6.40
C PHE A 949 0.94 40.49 -5.27
N GLY A 950 1.17 40.94 -4.03
CA GLY A 950 0.58 40.35 -2.83
C GLY A 950 -0.85 40.83 -2.61
N VAL A 951 -1.61 40.11 -1.81
CA VAL A 951 -2.95 40.53 -1.39
C VAL A 951 -2.85 41.70 -0.40
N ARG A 952 -3.62 42.77 -0.64
CA ARG A 952 -3.82 43.86 0.31
C ARG A 952 -5.31 44.13 0.52
N ASN A 953 -5.80 44.02 1.75
CA ASN A 953 -7.22 44.22 2.10
C ASN A 953 -8.19 43.37 1.24
N GLY A 954 -7.78 42.13 0.95
CA GLY A 954 -8.54 41.20 0.09
C GLY A 954 -8.53 41.54 -1.41
N VAL A 955 -7.65 42.45 -1.85
CA VAL A 955 -7.52 42.87 -3.25
C VAL A 955 -6.16 42.46 -3.80
N LEU A 956 -6.17 41.82 -4.98
CA LEU A 956 -5.01 41.63 -5.85
C LEU A 956 -4.99 42.77 -6.87
N THR A 957 -4.01 43.68 -6.76
CA THR A 957 -3.96 44.89 -7.60
C THR A 957 -2.73 44.86 -8.49
N TYR A 958 -2.94 44.90 -9.80
CA TYR A 958 -1.90 45.17 -10.79
C TYR A 958 -1.91 46.67 -11.13
N SER A 959 -0.87 47.40 -10.71
CA SER A 959 -0.71 48.84 -10.95
C SER A 959 0.74 49.20 -11.27
N ALA A 960 0.98 50.43 -11.76
CA ALA A 960 2.31 50.90 -12.13
C ALA A 960 3.26 51.01 -10.93
N GLU A 961 2.75 51.37 -9.75
CA GLU A 961 3.55 51.64 -8.55
C GLU A 961 3.94 50.39 -7.75
N ASN A 962 3.59 49.17 -8.21
CA ASN A 962 3.67 47.88 -7.49
C ASN A 962 4.08 48.01 -6.01
N THR A 963 3.09 48.18 -5.13
CA THR A 963 3.36 48.43 -3.70
C THR A 963 3.65 47.16 -2.89
N THR A 964 3.87 46.02 -3.54
CA THR A 964 4.15 44.75 -2.84
C THR A 964 5.58 44.76 -2.31
N PRO A 965 5.82 44.44 -1.03
CA PRO A 965 7.19 44.35 -0.51
C PRO A 965 8.04 43.37 -1.32
N GLU A 966 9.29 43.73 -1.60
CA GLU A 966 10.19 42.94 -2.48
C GLU A 966 10.33 41.48 -2.01
N GLU A 967 10.46 41.26 -0.70
CA GLU A 967 10.54 39.91 -0.11
C GLU A 967 9.30 39.07 -0.45
N ILE A 968 8.10 39.66 -0.39
CA ILE A 968 6.86 38.97 -0.76
C ILE A 968 6.84 38.69 -2.26
N GLN A 969 7.34 39.60 -3.10
CA GLN A 969 7.45 39.35 -4.54
C GLN A 969 8.36 38.15 -4.83
N ARG A 970 9.53 38.09 -4.15
CA ARG A 970 10.47 36.98 -4.29
C ARG A 970 9.87 35.66 -3.81
N VAL A 971 9.16 35.65 -2.68
CA VAL A 971 8.44 34.47 -2.20
C VAL A 971 7.41 34.00 -3.23
N ILE A 972 6.57 34.91 -3.76
CA ILE A 972 5.57 34.55 -4.76
C ILE A 972 6.21 34.05 -6.06
N LEU A 973 7.35 34.58 -6.50
CA LEU A 973 7.98 34.19 -7.76
C LEU A 973 8.94 33.00 -7.64
N GLY A 974 9.51 32.76 -6.47
CA GLY A 974 10.66 31.88 -6.28
C GLY A 974 10.42 30.73 -5.31
N ASN A 975 9.40 30.78 -4.46
CA ASN A 975 9.06 29.65 -3.60
C ASN A 975 8.12 28.69 -4.31
N VAL A 976 8.32 27.41 -4.05
CA VAL A 976 7.42 26.36 -4.55
C VAL A 976 6.17 26.25 -3.67
N GLU A 977 6.29 26.42 -2.35
CA GLU A 977 5.18 26.44 -1.40
C GLU A 977 5.11 27.81 -0.71
N PRO A 978 4.69 28.86 -1.42
CA PRO A 978 4.60 30.19 -0.82
C PRO A 978 3.52 30.24 0.27
N ASN A 979 2.53 29.33 0.24
CA ASN A 979 1.38 29.28 1.16
C ASN A 979 0.64 30.63 1.29
N ILE A 980 0.72 31.46 0.24
CA ILE A 980 0.04 32.76 0.16
C ILE A 980 -0.61 32.91 -1.22
N PRO A 981 -1.86 33.39 -1.29
CA PRO A 981 -2.44 33.80 -2.57
C PRO A 981 -1.68 35.01 -3.13
N GLY A 982 -1.55 35.06 -4.45
CA GLY A 982 -0.81 36.13 -5.11
C GLY A 982 -1.21 36.27 -6.57
N LEU A 983 -0.80 37.37 -7.19
CA LEU A 983 -0.97 37.62 -8.61
C LEU A 983 0.41 37.73 -9.26
N ILE A 984 0.65 36.93 -10.30
CA ILE A 984 1.89 36.96 -11.09
C ILE A 984 1.54 37.54 -12.45
N VAL A 985 2.22 38.61 -12.86
CA VAL A 985 1.94 39.28 -14.14
C VAL A 985 3.19 39.25 -15.00
N TYR A 986 3.04 38.74 -16.22
CA TYR A 986 4.04 38.81 -17.27
C TYR A 986 3.66 39.92 -18.25
N GLU A 987 4.58 40.84 -18.53
CA GLU A 987 4.43 41.87 -19.56
C GLU A 987 5.31 41.54 -20.78
N HIS A 988 4.72 41.57 -21.97
CA HIS A 988 5.42 41.34 -23.24
C HIS A 988 4.66 42.02 -24.39
N ASP A 989 5.38 42.74 -25.26
CA ASP A 989 4.85 43.40 -26.47
C ASP A 989 3.56 44.22 -26.27
N GLY A 990 3.52 45.06 -25.23
CA GLY A 990 2.36 45.92 -24.93
C GLY A 990 1.14 45.16 -24.41
N LYS A 991 1.30 43.88 -24.06
CA LYS A 991 0.25 43.01 -23.51
C LYS A 991 0.69 42.45 -22.17
N PHE A 992 -0.25 41.84 -21.45
CA PHE A 992 0.05 41.10 -20.22
C PHE A 992 -0.68 39.75 -20.14
N LEU A 993 -0.10 38.85 -19.36
CA LEU A 993 -0.72 37.64 -18.80
C LEU A 993 -0.65 37.74 -17.27
N ALA A 994 -1.81 37.77 -16.61
CA ALA A 994 -1.93 37.87 -15.16
C ALA A 994 -2.51 36.56 -14.60
N ILE A 995 -1.77 35.89 -13.73
CA ILE A 995 -2.11 34.59 -13.13
C ILE A 995 -2.36 34.79 -11.64
N ALA A 996 -3.63 34.75 -11.24
CA ALA A 996 -4.03 34.77 -9.85
C ALA A 996 -3.91 33.35 -9.28
N MET A 997 -2.97 33.13 -8.36
CA MET A 997 -2.66 31.83 -7.79
C MET A 997 -3.17 31.72 -6.36
N ASN A 998 -3.66 30.53 -6.00
CA ASN A 998 -3.97 30.14 -4.63
C ASN A 998 -3.21 28.87 -4.26
N ASP A 999 -2.10 29.04 -3.56
CA ASP A 999 -1.27 27.93 -3.08
C ASP A 999 -1.64 27.49 -1.64
N THR A 1000 -2.84 27.85 -1.15
CA THR A 1000 -3.28 27.47 0.19
C THR A 1000 -4.17 26.23 0.17
N ASP A 1001 -4.33 25.60 1.34
CA ASP A 1001 -5.16 24.41 1.55
C ASP A 1001 -6.67 24.70 1.49
N LYS A 1002 -7.06 25.98 1.38
CA LYS A 1002 -8.44 26.45 1.36
C LYS A 1002 -8.76 27.21 0.07
N PRO A 1003 -10.01 27.19 -0.39
CA PRO A 1003 -10.45 28.12 -1.43
C PRO A 1003 -10.22 29.58 -0.99
N TYR A 1004 -9.86 30.44 -1.93
CA TYR A 1004 -9.61 31.86 -1.69
C TYR A 1004 -10.56 32.71 -2.52
N GLN A 1005 -11.14 33.74 -1.91
CA GLN A 1005 -11.91 34.76 -2.61
C GLN A 1005 -11.13 36.07 -2.59
N ALA A 1006 -10.97 36.68 -3.76
CA ALA A 1006 -10.23 37.92 -3.94
C ALA A 1006 -11.04 38.90 -4.80
N ARG A 1007 -10.78 40.19 -4.61
CA ARG A 1007 -11.12 41.22 -5.60
C ARG A 1007 -9.89 41.45 -6.48
N LEU A 1008 -10.05 41.43 -7.79
CA LEU A 1008 -9.00 41.62 -8.78
C LEU A 1008 -9.15 43.01 -9.41
N ALA A 1009 -8.09 43.81 -9.37
CA ALA A 1009 -8.04 45.15 -9.97
C ALA A 1009 -6.83 45.27 -10.91
N LEU A 1010 -7.07 45.25 -12.23
CA LEU A 1010 -6.01 45.31 -13.25
C LEU A 1010 -5.87 46.74 -13.82
N LYS A 1011 -5.43 47.68 -12.99
CA LYS A 1011 -5.46 49.13 -13.27
C LYS A 1011 -4.54 49.58 -14.42
N LYS A 1012 -3.53 48.77 -14.78
CA LYS A 1012 -2.63 49.04 -15.92
C LYS A 1012 -3.21 48.55 -17.26
N THR A 1013 -4.47 48.09 -17.30
CA THR A 1013 -5.11 47.56 -18.52
C THR A 1013 -5.79 48.67 -19.33
N ALA A 1014 -5.62 48.65 -20.66
CA ALA A 1014 -6.41 49.45 -21.59
C ALA A 1014 -7.79 48.83 -21.84
N GLY A 1015 -8.85 49.47 -21.32
CA GLY A 1015 -10.24 49.16 -21.69
C GLY A 1015 -10.78 47.84 -21.13
N ILE A 1016 -10.45 46.72 -21.78
CA ILE A 1016 -10.96 45.38 -21.46
C ILE A 1016 -9.83 44.36 -21.26
N PHE A 1017 -10.07 43.37 -20.42
CA PHE A 1017 -9.25 42.16 -20.29
C PHE A 1017 -10.14 40.91 -20.35
N ARG A 1018 -9.54 39.75 -20.59
CA ARG A 1018 -10.26 38.47 -20.75
C ARG A 1018 -9.76 37.44 -19.76
N ASP A 1019 -10.64 36.58 -19.28
CA ASP A 1019 -10.23 35.32 -18.64
C ASP A 1019 -9.71 34.35 -19.70
N ALA A 1020 -8.51 33.81 -19.48
CA ALA A 1020 -7.80 33.02 -20.47
C ALA A 1020 -8.37 31.61 -20.69
N GLU A 1021 -9.17 31.09 -19.75
CA GLU A 1021 -9.78 29.76 -19.88
C GLU A 1021 -11.21 29.82 -20.45
N SER A 1022 -11.95 30.88 -20.14
CA SER A 1022 -13.37 31.02 -20.50
C SER A 1022 -13.66 32.04 -21.61
N ASP A 1023 -12.67 32.84 -22.01
CA ASP A 1023 -12.79 33.97 -22.94
C ASP A 1023 -13.77 35.08 -22.48
N GLU A 1024 -14.24 35.06 -21.23
CA GLU A 1024 -15.14 36.10 -20.69
C GLU A 1024 -14.41 37.45 -20.60
N GLU A 1025 -15.04 38.51 -21.12
CA GLU A 1025 -14.48 39.86 -21.12
C GLU A 1025 -14.93 40.67 -19.89
N TYR A 1026 -14.00 41.42 -19.31
CA TYR A 1026 -14.22 42.29 -18.17
C TYR A 1026 -13.64 43.68 -18.44
N SER A 1027 -14.26 44.71 -17.87
CA SER A 1027 -13.75 46.08 -18.00
C SER A 1027 -12.69 46.39 -16.95
N ALA A 1028 -11.61 47.06 -17.37
CA ALA A 1028 -10.47 47.45 -16.54
C ALA A 1028 -10.82 48.47 -15.44
N ASP A 1029 -11.95 49.18 -15.56
CA ASP A 1029 -12.42 50.18 -14.61
C ASP A 1029 -13.12 49.57 -13.38
N LYS A 1030 -13.42 48.26 -13.40
CA LYS A 1030 -14.15 47.56 -12.34
C LYS A 1030 -13.26 46.53 -11.63
N GLU A 1031 -13.49 46.39 -10.33
CA GLU A 1031 -12.96 45.25 -9.57
C GLU A 1031 -13.78 44.00 -9.89
N LEU A 1032 -13.10 42.89 -10.16
CA LEU A 1032 -13.72 41.59 -10.39
C LEU A 1032 -13.62 40.73 -9.13
N THR A 1033 -14.74 40.23 -8.61
CA THR A 1033 -14.70 39.20 -7.57
C THR A 1033 -14.40 37.84 -8.18
N ILE A 1034 -13.29 37.22 -7.77
CA ILE A 1034 -12.89 35.89 -8.23
C ILE A 1034 -12.83 34.93 -7.05
N SER A 1035 -13.19 33.67 -7.31
CA SER A 1035 -12.93 32.56 -6.41
C SER A 1035 -11.89 31.66 -7.06
N ILE A 1036 -10.84 31.32 -6.30
CA ILE A 1036 -9.75 30.46 -6.72
C ILE A 1036 -9.77 29.23 -5.80
N PRO A 1037 -10.01 28.01 -6.32
CA PRO A 1037 -9.94 26.79 -5.52
C PRO A 1037 -8.58 26.62 -4.83
N ARG A 1038 -8.51 25.75 -3.82
CA ARG A 1038 -7.23 25.38 -3.20
C ARG A 1038 -6.26 24.83 -4.25
N PHE A 1039 -4.98 25.16 -4.12
CA PHE A 1039 -3.92 24.73 -5.04
C PHE A 1039 -4.28 24.88 -6.53
N SER A 1040 -4.81 26.04 -6.91
CA SER A 1040 -5.32 26.31 -8.25
C SER A 1040 -4.96 27.73 -8.71
N TYR A 1041 -5.34 28.09 -9.94
CA TYR A 1041 -5.13 29.43 -10.48
C TYR A 1041 -6.30 29.87 -11.36
N ARG A 1042 -6.37 31.17 -11.65
CA ARG A 1042 -7.10 31.76 -12.78
C ARG A 1042 -6.16 32.67 -13.56
N ALA A 1043 -6.25 32.65 -14.88
CA ALA A 1043 -5.40 33.47 -15.74
C ALA A 1043 -6.23 34.48 -16.53
N PHE A 1044 -5.64 35.66 -16.75
CA PHE A 1044 -6.27 36.79 -17.43
C PHE A 1044 -5.30 37.42 -18.41
N THR A 1045 -5.79 37.92 -19.54
CA THR A 1045 -4.97 38.60 -20.55
C THR A 1045 -5.57 39.91 -21.01
N GLY A 1046 -4.71 40.84 -21.43
CA GLY A 1046 -5.15 42.14 -21.91
C GLY A 1046 -4.02 42.96 -22.52
N THR A 1047 -4.37 44.17 -22.96
CA THR A 1047 -3.41 45.17 -23.46
C THR A 1047 -3.06 46.15 -22.36
N LEU A 1048 -1.81 46.59 -22.32
CA LEU A 1048 -1.36 47.62 -21.38
C LEU A 1048 -1.95 48.99 -21.78
N GLY A 1049 -2.40 49.74 -20.78
CA GLY A 1049 -2.78 51.14 -20.89
C GLY A 1049 -1.54 52.04 -21.04
N ASN A 1050 -1.76 53.18 -21.70
CA ASN A 1050 -0.76 54.23 -21.83
C ASN A 1050 -0.42 54.88 -20.49
#